data_AF-A0A6M0HS43-F1
#
_entry.id   AF-A0A6M0HS43-F1
#
_cell.length_a   1.000
_cell.length_b   1.000
_cell.length_c   1.000
_cell.angle_alpha   90.00
_cell.angle_beta   90.00
_cell.angle_gamma   90.00
#
_symmetry.space_group_name_H-M   'P 1'
#
loop_
_entity.id
_entity.type
_entity.pdbx_description
1 polymer ?
#
loop_
_entity_poly.entity_id
_entity_poly.type
_entity_poly.pdbx_seq_one_letter_code
_entity_poly.pdbx_strand_id
1 'polypeptide(L)'
;MSGADTKPSEALSAIDKLSIDTLRTLAIDAVQKANSGHAGAPMALAPVAYTLWNRYLRYDPAHPHWPNRDRFVLSAGHASMLLYGLLHLAGVAQTDGGNEPAITIEDIKNFRQLDSKTPGHPEYHFTTGVETTTGPLGQGVANSVGMAMGGRFLGETLNRPDLPLFDYNVYAICSDGDLMEGVASEAASIAGHLRLSNLCWIYDNNTITIEGHTELAFSEEVATRFLGYGWQVLRVADANDVHAIASALETFLQSSDRPTLIVVNSIIGFGAPKKQNTSKAHSDALGEEEARGAKRAYGWPEDAQFLVPEGVVENFQNGIGQRGAELFATWEGFLAEAKASDPALAEEIAALGEGRLPAGWDKDIPVFAPDAKGMATRESSGKVLNAIAKNVPHMLGGSADLAPSNKTKLEFEGAGTLSPFEPGGRNIHFGVREHAMGSIVNGLGLAGLRAYGATFLVFADYMRPPIRLAALMELPVFHVFTHDSIGVGEDGPTHQPVEQLLTLRAIPGLVTLRPADANEVAESYRVIMGLKNQPAVLALSRQPLPTVDRAVYASAAGVAKGAYVLADCDGTPEVILIGTGSEVQLCLGAYEALKSEGVKARVVSMPSWDLFERQDEAYRNSVLIPDVLARVAVEQGSVIGWDRYAGSAGAIIGMHTFGSSAPIKDLQTKFGFTPDKVLQAARDQIARHKK
;
A
#
# COMPACT_ATOMS: atom_id res chain seq x y z
N MET A 1 -1.63 -26.32 13.77
CA MET A 1 -2.74 -27.13 13.25
C MET A 1 -3.17 -26.51 11.94
N SER A 2 -2.90 -27.17 10.82
CA SER A 2 -3.33 -26.67 9.50
C SER A 2 -4.84 -26.83 9.38
N GLY A 3 -5.51 -26.03 8.55
CA GLY A 3 -6.94 -26.17 8.27
C GLY A 3 -7.37 -27.54 7.70
N ALA A 4 -6.47 -28.52 7.58
CA ALA A 4 -6.73 -29.85 7.07
C ALA A 4 -7.46 -30.78 8.07
N ASP A 5 -7.55 -30.41 9.35
CA ASP A 5 -8.20 -31.24 10.39
C ASP A 5 -9.73 -31.04 10.48
N THR A 6 -10.33 -30.17 9.67
CA THR A 6 -11.79 -30.04 9.57
C THR A 6 -12.38 -31.24 8.84
N LYS A 7 -13.15 -32.07 9.57
CA LYS A 7 -13.96 -33.15 8.97
C LYS A 7 -14.96 -32.53 7.97
N PRO A 8 -15.05 -33.04 6.73
CA PRO A 8 -16.08 -32.60 5.78
C PRO A 8 -17.47 -32.86 6.39
N SER A 9 -18.25 -31.80 6.64
CA SER A 9 -19.62 -31.97 7.11
C SER A 9 -20.55 -32.36 5.96
N GLU A 10 -21.60 -33.09 6.32
CA GLU A 10 -22.71 -33.60 5.50
C GLU A 10 -23.39 -32.53 4.62
N ALA A 11 -24.34 -32.97 3.78
CA ALA A 11 -25.16 -32.17 2.86
C ALA A 11 -25.51 -30.77 3.40
N LEU A 12 -25.53 -29.74 2.53
CA LEU A 12 -25.96 -28.37 2.87
C LEU A 12 -27.20 -28.42 3.77
N SER A 13 -27.04 -28.12 5.05
CA SER A 13 -28.13 -28.18 6.01
C SER A 13 -29.13 -27.07 5.71
N ALA A 14 -30.36 -27.20 6.20
CA ALA A 14 -31.36 -26.14 6.05
C ALA A 14 -30.86 -24.80 6.64
N ILE A 15 -30.07 -24.85 7.72
CA ILE A 15 -29.52 -23.66 8.36
C ILE A 15 -28.35 -23.04 7.59
N ASP A 16 -27.53 -23.85 6.90
CA ASP A 16 -26.50 -23.35 5.97
C ASP A 16 -27.15 -22.56 4.83
N LYS A 17 -28.17 -23.14 4.18
CA LYS A 17 -28.91 -22.45 3.11
C LYS A 17 -29.53 -21.15 3.61
N LEU A 18 -30.15 -21.17 4.79
CA LEU A 18 -30.75 -19.98 5.39
C LEU A 18 -29.71 -18.89 5.67
N SER A 19 -28.52 -19.26 6.13
CA SER A 19 -27.40 -18.34 6.38
C SER A 19 -26.90 -17.70 5.08
N ILE A 20 -26.75 -18.50 4.02
CA ILE A 20 -26.38 -18.02 2.68
C ILE A 20 -27.43 -17.04 2.14
N ASP A 21 -28.71 -17.39 2.21
CA ASP A 21 -29.79 -16.54 1.72
C ASP A 21 -29.97 -15.27 2.58
N THR A 22 -29.58 -15.32 3.86
CA THR A 22 -29.49 -14.12 4.72
C THR A 22 -28.43 -13.15 4.20
N LEU A 23 -27.23 -13.62 3.83
CA LEU A 23 -26.20 -12.76 3.22
C LEU A 23 -26.71 -12.12 1.91
N ARG A 24 -27.37 -12.90 1.06
CA ARG A 24 -27.96 -12.39 -0.20
C ARG A 24 -28.97 -11.29 0.05
N THR A 25 -29.90 -11.52 0.98
CA THR A 25 -31.01 -10.59 1.24
C THR A 25 -30.56 -9.35 1.99
N LEU A 26 -29.60 -9.44 2.92
CA LEU A 26 -28.96 -8.26 3.51
C LEU A 26 -28.29 -7.38 2.46
N ALA A 27 -27.59 -7.97 1.48
CA ALA A 27 -27.00 -7.21 0.39
C ALA A 27 -28.06 -6.54 -0.50
N ILE A 28 -29.12 -7.26 -0.87
CA ILE A 28 -30.25 -6.70 -1.63
C ILE A 28 -30.86 -5.51 -0.90
N ASP A 29 -31.18 -5.67 0.39
CA ASP A 29 -31.88 -4.65 1.19
C ASP A 29 -31.01 -3.43 1.44
N ALA A 30 -29.72 -3.61 1.75
CA ALA A 30 -28.80 -2.50 1.97
C ALA A 30 -28.58 -1.68 0.70
N VAL A 31 -28.37 -2.32 -0.44
CA VAL A 31 -28.20 -1.65 -1.73
C VAL A 31 -29.50 -0.94 -2.15
N GLN A 32 -30.66 -1.58 -1.94
CA GLN A 32 -31.97 -1.01 -2.23
C GLN A 32 -32.24 0.24 -1.36
N LYS A 33 -31.99 0.17 -0.05
CA LYS A 33 -32.17 1.29 0.87
C LYS A 33 -31.21 2.45 0.58
N ALA A 34 -29.94 2.15 0.29
CA ALA A 34 -28.96 3.17 -0.09
C ALA A 34 -29.23 3.77 -1.47
N ASN A 35 -30.08 3.13 -2.29
CA ASN A 35 -30.28 3.41 -3.70
C ASN A 35 -28.93 3.52 -4.46
N SER A 36 -27.96 2.71 -4.04
CA SER A 36 -26.57 2.76 -4.47
C SER A 36 -25.84 1.49 -4.04
N GLY A 37 -25.06 0.88 -4.93
CA GLY A 37 -24.25 -0.30 -4.62
C GLY A 37 -24.33 -1.40 -5.67
N HIS A 38 -23.86 -2.59 -5.29
CA HIS A 38 -23.73 -3.75 -6.18
C HIS A 38 -24.28 -4.98 -5.44
N ALA A 39 -25.49 -5.42 -5.79
CA ALA A 39 -26.11 -6.60 -5.18
C ALA A 39 -25.76 -7.90 -5.92
N GLY A 40 -25.48 -7.84 -7.23
CA GLY A 40 -25.33 -9.04 -8.06
C GLY A 40 -24.19 -9.97 -7.66
N ALA A 41 -22.99 -9.43 -7.43
CA ALA A 41 -21.84 -10.22 -7.00
C ALA A 41 -22.04 -10.80 -5.58
N PRO A 42 -22.49 -10.02 -4.57
CA PRO A 42 -22.88 -10.59 -3.27
C PRO A 42 -23.90 -11.74 -3.37
N MET A 43 -24.92 -11.61 -4.23
CA MET A 43 -25.92 -12.65 -4.43
C MET A 43 -25.31 -13.96 -4.97
N ALA A 44 -24.40 -13.84 -5.93
CA ALA A 44 -23.73 -14.98 -6.55
C ALA A 44 -22.73 -15.66 -5.60
N LEU A 45 -21.96 -14.87 -4.86
CA LEU A 45 -20.80 -15.33 -4.08
C LEU A 45 -21.12 -15.65 -2.61
N ALA A 46 -22.34 -15.40 -2.15
CA ALA A 46 -22.75 -15.76 -0.78
C ALA A 46 -22.42 -17.22 -0.39
N PRO A 47 -22.67 -18.26 -1.20
CA PRO A 47 -22.32 -19.63 -0.82
C PRO A 47 -20.80 -19.87 -0.75
N VAL A 48 -20.04 -19.26 -1.66
CA VAL A 48 -18.57 -19.33 -1.71
C VAL A 48 -17.97 -18.72 -0.45
N ALA A 49 -18.35 -17.49 -0.13
CA ALA A 49 -17.81 -16.78 1.02
C ALA A 49 -18.30 -17.36 2.35
N TYR A 50 -19.56 -17.81 2.43
CA TYR A 50 -20.08 -18.56 3.58
C TYR A 50 -19.28 -19.84 3.83
N THR A 51 -19.02 -20.63 2.79
CA THR A 51 -18.26 -21.89 2.92
C THR A 51 -16.84 -21.59 3.42
N LEU A 52 -16.15 -20.62 2.82
CA LEU A 52 -14.82 -20.21 3.27
C LEU A 52 -14.83 -19.72 4.72
N TRP A 53 -15.63 -18.70 5.05
CA TRP A 53 -15.66 -18.08 6.38
C TRP A 53 -16.13 -19.05 7.46
N ASN A 54 -17.30 -19.67 7.27
CA ASN A 54 -17.93 -20.42 8.33
C ASN A 54 -17.28 -21.80 8.54
N ARG A 55 -16.53 -22.34 7.57
CA ARG A 55 -15.96 -23.70 7.65
C ARG A 55 -14.43 -23.79 7.63
N TYR A 56 -13.72 -22.89 6.93
CA TYR A 56 -12.27 -23.05 6.70
C TYR A 56 -11.40 -21.91 7.23
N LEU A 57 -11.90 -20.68 7.19
CA LEU A 57 -11.10 -19.50 7.56
C LEU A 57 -10.67 -19.61 9.03
N ARG A 58 -9.36 -19.58 9.27
CA ARG A 58 -8.81 -19.47 10.62
C ARG A 58 -8.94 -18.03 11.09
N TYR A 59 -10.01 -17.74 11.81
CA TYR A 59 -10.31 -16.40 12.25
C TYR A 59 -11.14 -16.49 13.52
N ASP A 60 -10.83 -15.67 14.52
CA ASP A 60 -11.64 -15.54 15.72
C ASP A 60 -12.39 -14.20 15.68
N PRO A 61 -13.73 -14.20 15.54
CA PRO A 61 -14.53 -12.99 15.59
C PRO A 61 -14.31 -12.15 16.85
N ALA A 62 -13.96 -12.76 17.99
CA ALA A 62 -13.66 -12.02 19.22
C ALA A 62 -12.25 -11.39 19.23
N HIS A 63 -11.34 -11.85 18.36
CA HIS A 63 -9.95 -11.37 18.26
C HIS A 63 -9.58 -11.03 16.80
N PRO A 64 -10.27 -10.06 16.18
CA PRO A 64 -10.08 -9.70 14.77
C PRO A 64 -8.68 -9.21 14.43
N HIS A 65 -7.88 -8.79 15.41
CA HIS A 65 -6.50 -8.35 15.20
C HIS A 65 -5.47 -9.47 15.46
N TRP A 66 -5.91 -10.70 15.72
CA TRP A 66 -5.05 -11.87 15.89
C TRP A 66 -3.99 -11.93 14.76
N PRO A 67 -2.68 -11.82 15.08
CA PRO A 67 -1.63 -11.74 14.05
C PRO A 67 -1.55 -12.96 13.13
N ASN A 68 -1.90 -14.15 13.63
CA ASN A 68 -1.83 -15.41 12.88
C ASN A 68 -3.19 -15.87 12.30
N ARG A 69 -4.22 -15.01 12.26
CA ARG A 69 -5.46 -15.32 11.53
C ARG A 69 -5.21 -15.49 10.03
N ASP A 70 -6.00 -16.27 9.34
CA ASP A 70 -6.03 -16.23 7.87
C ASP A 70 -6.48 -14.85 7.39
N ARG A 71 -5.90 -14.38 6.28
CA ARG A 71 -6.25 -13.09 5.68
C ARG A 71 -7.31 -13.31 4.61
N PHE A 72 -8.40 -12.56 4.66
CA PHE A 72 -9.44 -12.55 3.64
C PHE A 72 -9.47 -11.21 2.90
N VAL A 73 -9.19 -11.24 1.60
CA VAL A 73 -9.18 -10.06 0.73
C VAL A 73 -10.33 -10.13 -0.26
N LEU A 74 -11.24 -9.17 -0.22
CA LEU A 74 -12.25 -8.99 -1.25
C LEU A 74 -11.70 -8.06 -2.36
N SER A 75 -10.97 -8.61 -3.33
CA SER A 75 -10.39 -7.83 -4.43
C SER A 75 -11.46 -7.20 -5.31
N ALA A 76 -12.55 -7.94 -5.56
CA ALA A 76 -13.79 -7.43 -6.12
C ALA A 76 -14.53 -6.54 -5.09
N GLY A 77 -13.89 -5.45 -4.66
CA GLY A 77 -14.35 -4.60 -3.55
C GLY A 77 -15.73 -3.98 -3.74
N HIS A 78 -16.24 -3.95 -4.98
CA HIS A 78 -17.60 -3.51 -5.26
C HIS A 78 -18.66 -4.40 -4.60
N ALA A 79 -18.34 -5.67 -4.32
CA ALA A 79 -19.17 -6.63 -3.58
C ALA A 79 -19.12 -6.43 -2.05
N SER A 80 -18.80 -5.22 -1.57
CA SER A 80 -18.55 -4.88 -0.16
C SER A 80 -19.64 -5.36 0.81
N MET A 81 -20.91 -5.32 0.42
CA MET A 81 -22.01 -5.81 1.25
C MET A 81 -21.91 -7.30 1.60
N LEU A 82 -21.25 -8.12 0.76
CA LEU A 82 -20.97 -9.51 1.11
C LEU A 82 -20.05 -9.59 2.33
N LEU A 83 -18.95 -8.81 2.32
CA LEU A 83 -18.00 -8.75 3.44
C LEU A 83 -18.68 -8.18 4.68
N TYR A 84 -19.45 -7.10 4.57
CA TYR A 84 -20.13 -6.52 5.73
C TYR A 84 -21.18 -7.47 6.33
N GLY A 85 -21.90 -8.21 5.49
CA GLY A 85 -22.80 -9.27 5.94
C GLY A 85 -22.07 -10.39 6.70
N LEU A 86 -20.90 -10.83 6.20
CA LEU A 86 -20.07 -11.84 6.89
C LEU A 86 -19.58 -11.33 8.24
N LEU A 87 -19.04 -10.11 8.30
CA LEU A 87 -18.56 -9.50 9.54
C LEU A 87 -19.68 -9.35 10.58
N HIS A 88 -20.87 -8.94 10.14
CA HIS A 88 -22.05 -8.82 10.99
C HIS A 88 -22.52 -10.17 11.53
N LEU A 89 -22.73 -11.16 10.65
CA LEU A 89 -23.27 -12.47 11.04
C LEU A 89 -22.27 -13.31 11.83
N ALA A 90 -20.98 -13.18 11.55
CA ALA A 90 -19.92 -13.80 12.35
C ALA A 90 -19.75 -13.15 13.73
N GLY A 91 -20.36 -11.99 13.98
CA GLY A 91 -20.24 -11.27 15.24
C GLY A 91 -18.82 -10.76 15.48
N VAL A 92 -18.14 -10.32 14.43
CA VAL A 92 -16.77 -9.78 14.55
C VAL A 92 -16.79 -8.60 15.50
N ALA A 93 -15.97 -8.64 16.53
CA ALA A 93 -15.83 -7.60 17.53
C ALA A 93 -15.15 -6.37 16.93
N GLN A 94 -15.45 -5.18 17.45
CA GLN A 94 -14.79 -3.95 17.02
C GLN A 94 -13.32 -3.91 17.47
N THR A 95 -13.02 -4.52 18.61
CA THR A 95 -11.68 -4.64 19.21
C THR A 95 -11.51 -6.03 19.82
N ASP A 96 -10.27 -6.48 19.99
CA ASP A 96 -9.96 -7.77 20.61
C ASP A 96 -10.58 -7.91 22.01
N GLY A 97 -11.22 -9.05 22.26
CA GLY A 97 -11.94 -9.38 23.51
C GLY A 97 -13.18 -8.52 23.78
N GLY A 98 -13.59 -7.66 22.82
CA GLY A 98 -14.72 -6.77 22.95
C GLY A 98 -16.06 -7.46 22.68
N ASN A 99 -17.13 -6.94 23.30
CA ASN A 99 -18.51 -7.40 23.05
C ASN A 99 -19.25 -6.52 22.04
N GLU A 100 -18.70 -5.35 21.68
CA GLU A 100 -19.30 -4.47 20.69
C GLU A 100 -18.97 -4.99 19.28
N PRO A 101 -19.97 -5.17 18.41
CA PRO A 101 -19.73 -5.66 17.05
C PRO A 101 -19.08 -4.57 16.20
N ALA A 102 -18.16 -4.99 15.33
CA ALA A 102 -17.59 -4.18 14.26
C ALA A 102 -18.69 -3.60 13.35
N ILE A 103 -19.69 -4.43 13.03
CA ILE A 103 -20.83 -4.07 12.19
C ILE A 103 -22.14 -4.55 12.85
N THR A 104 -22.99 -3.59 13.17
CA THR A 104 -24.38 -3.85 13.58
C THR A 104 -25.31 -3.94 12.38
N ILE A 105 -26.55 -4.40 12.60
CA ILE A 105 -27.59 -4.33 11.57
C ILE A 105 -27.95 -2.88 11.20
N GLU A 106 -27.78 -1.92 12.13
CA GLU A 106 -27.99 -0.50 11.85
C GLU A 106 -26.88 0.07 10.95
N ASP A 107 -25.64 -0.40 11.10
CA ASP A 107 -24.56 -0.06 10.17
C ASP A 107 -24.85 -0.61 8.76
N ILE A 108 -25.38 -1.84 8.64
CA ILE A 108 -25.82 -2.39 7.34
C ILE A 108 -26.95 -1.53 6.74
N LYS A 109 -27.92 -1.12 7.55
CA LYS A 109 -28.99 -0.20 7.15
C LYS A 109 -28.46 1.17 6.73
N ASN A 110 -27.26 1.56 7.15
CA ASN A 110 -26.60 2.82 6.79
C ASN A 110 -25.48 2.60 5.75
N PHE A 111 -25.54 1.53 4.97
CA PHE A 111 -24.62 1.30 3.85
C PHE A 111 -24.49 2.54 2.94
N ARG A 112 -23.26 2.92 2.63
CA ARG A 112 -22.90 4.08 1.77
C ARG A 112 -23.37 5.44 2.29
N GLN A 113 -23.71 5.57 3.57
CA GLN A 113 -24.02 6.85 4.18
C GLN A 113 -22.79 7.51 4.78
N LEU A 114 -22.84 8.83 4.96
CA LEU A 114 -21.78 9.61 5.59
C LEU A 114 -21.44 9.02 6.97
N ASP A 115 -20.14 8.86 7.24
CA ASP A 115 -19.57 8.34 8.50
C ASP A 115 -20.03 6.93 8.90
N SER A 116 -20.70 6.19 8.01
CA SER A 116 -21.13 4.82 8.25
C SER A 116 -19.95 3.85 8.21
N LYS A 117 -19.90 2.89 9.14
CA LYS A 117 -18.91 1.79 9.16
C LYS A 117 -18.99 0.83 7.96
N THR A 118 -19.94 1.04 7.04
CA THR A 118 -20.15 0.25 5.82
C THR A 118 -20.01 1.12 4.57
N PRO A 119 -18.79 1.61 4.26
CA PRO A 119 -18.53 2.44 3.08
C PRO A 119 -18.77 1.68 1.78
N GLY A 120 -18.83 2.40 0.65
CA GLY A 120 -19.21 1.80 -0.63
C GLY A 120 -18.26 0.71 -1.15
N HIS A 121 -16.99 0.78 -0.76
CA HIS A 121 -15.96 -0.24 -0.95
C HIS A 121 -15.25 -0.47 0.39
N PRO A 122 -14.62 -1.63 0.64
CA PRO A 122 -13.97 -1.91 1.92
C PRO A 122 -12.82 -0.94 2.18
N GLU A 123 -12.78 -0.36 3.39
CA GLU A 123 -11.72 0.55 3.83
C GLU A 123 -11.02 -0.01 5.08
N TYR A 124 -9.72 -0.28 4.95
CA TYR A 124 -8.85 -0.68 6.06
C TYR A 124 -8.80 0.42 7.13
N HIS A 125 -8.67 0.02 8.40
CA HIS A 125 -8.78 0.84 9.63
C HIS A 125 -10.15 1.47 9.89
N PHE A 126 -10.95 1.72 8.87
CA PHE A 126 -12.28 2.29 9.04
C PHE A 126 -13.33 1.24 9.46
N THR A 127 -13.19 0.01 8.96
CA THR A 127 -14.07 -1.11 9.31
C THR A 127 -13.25 -2.30 9.83
N THR A 128 -13.41 -2.65 11.10
CA THR A 128 -12.73 -3.84 11.69
C THR A 128 -13.10 -5.10 10.92
N GLY A 129 -12.10 -5.93 10.62
CA GLY A 129 -12.24 -7.16 9.81
C GLY A 129 -12.05 -6.95 8.30
N VAL A 130 -11.88 -5.70 7.83
CA VAL A 130 -11.38 -5.43 6.47
C VAL A 130 -9.85 -5.50 6.47
N GLU A 131 -9.27 -6.47 5.76
CA GLU A 131 -7.81 -6.70 5.74
C GLU A 131 -7.05 -5.70 4.86
N THR A 132 -7.70 -5.10 3.86
CA THR A 132 -7.07 -4.14 2.95
C THR A 132 -8.15 -3.30 2.26
N THR A 133 -7.85 -2.04 1.98
CA THR A 133 -8.73 -1.20 1.16
C THR A 133 -8.72 -1.68 -0.28
N THR A 134 -9.90 -2.05 -0.79
CA THR A 134 -10.10 -2.47 -2.19
C THR A 134 -11.14 -1.58 -2.87
N GLY A 135 -11.33 -1.77 -4.18
CA GLY A 135 -12.15 -0.90 -5.02
C GLY A 135 -11.48 -0.65 -6.36
N PRO A 136 -10.24 -0.12 -6.37
CA PRO A 136 -9.38 -0.20 -7.54
C PRO A 136 -9.06 -1.68 -7.85
N LEU A 137 -9.58 -2.17 -8.97
CA LEU A 137 -9.48 -3.58 -9.36
C LEU A 137 -8.02 -4.03 -9.54
N GLY A 138 -7.76 -5.31 -9.31
CA GLY A 138 -6.43 -5.93 -9.42
C GLY A 138 -5.52 -5.66 -8.22
N GLN A 139 -5.71 -4.55 -7.48
CA GLN A 139 -4.84 -4.23 -6.34
C GLN A 139 -5.07 -5.14 -5.13
N GLY A 140 -6.30 -5.61 -4.89
CA GLY A 140 -6.58 -6.53 -3.78
C GLY A 140 -5.82 -7.85 -3.92
N VAL A 141 -5.93 -8.50 -5.09
CA VAL A 141 -5.14 -9.71 -5.39
C VAL A 141 -3.64 -9.44 -5.35
N ALA A 142 -3.16 -8.27 -5.79
CA ALA A 142 -1.73 -7.94 -5.69
C ALA A 142 -1.26 -7.69 -4.25
N ASN A 143 -2.08 -7.06 -3.39
CA ASN A 143 -1.80 -6.91 -1.95
C ASN A 143 -1.76 -8.30 -1.27
N SER A 144 -2.63 -9.22 -1.67
CA SER A 144 -2.68 -10.59 -1.11
C SER A 144 -1.36 -11.36 -1.32
N VAL A 145 -0.63 -11.09 -2.41
CA VAL A 145 0.71 -11.66 -2.65
C VAL A 145 1.69 -11.16 -1.61
N GLY A 146 1.67 -9.87 -1.27
CA GLY A 146 2.51 -9.30 -0.22
C GLY A 146 2.18 -9.85 1.17
N MET A 147 0.89 -10.04 1.48
CA MET A 147 0.48 -10.70 2.72
C MET A 147 1.01 -12.14 2.80
N ALA A 148 0.92 -12.90 1.70
CA ALA A 148 1.39 -14.29 1.65
C ALA A 148 2.91 -14.38 1.80
N MET A 149 3.67 -13.48 1.14
CA MET A 149 5.12 -13.33 1.33
C MET A 149 5.44 -12.99 2.78
N GLY A 150 4.70 -12.05 3.39
CA GLY A 150 4.88 -11.65 4.79
C GLY A 150 4.66 -12.79 5.77
N GLY A 151 3.61 -13.60 5.56
CA GLY A 151 3.35 -14.79 6.40
C GLY A 151 4.48 -15.81 6.37
N ARG A 152 5.03 -16.10 5.18
CA ARG A 152 6.17 -17.00 5.03
C ARG A 152 7.46 -16.44 5.64
N PHE A 153 7.71 -15.14 5.46
CA PHE A 153 8.85 -14.45 6.07
C PHE A 153 8.79 -14.50 7.61
N LEU A 154 7.62 -14.17 8.19
CA LEU A 154 7.40 -14.24 9.64
C LEU A 154 7.52 -15.68 10.16
N GLY A 155 6.99 -16.66 9.41
CA GLY A 155 7.12 -18.08 9.75
C GLY A 155 8.58 -18.53 9.84
N GLU A 156 9.41 -18.15 8.86
CA GLU A 156 10.84 -18.50 8.85
C GLU A 156 11.62 -17.81 9.98
N THR A 157 11.28 -16.56 10.29
CA THR A 157 12.06 -15.73 11.22
C THR A 157 11.65 -15.90 12.68
N LEU A 158 10.37 -16.20 12.95
CA LEU A 158 9.81 -16.19 14.30
C LEU A 158 9.34 -17.55 14.80
N ASN A 159 9.03 -18.53 13.94
CA ASN A 159 8.62 -19.84 14.43
C ASN A 159 9.76 -20.57 15.15
N ARG A 160 9.39 -21.56 15.98
CA ARG A 160 10.28 -22.57 16.56
C ARG A 160 9.72 -23.95 16.23
N PRO A 161 10.52 -25.04 16.28
CA PRO A 161 10.08 -26.38 15.86
C PRO A 161 8.72 -26.82 16.39
N ASP A 162 8.38 -26.46 17.64
CA ASP A 162 7.12 -26.82 18.28
C ASP A 162 6.16 -25.63 18.52
N LEU A 163 6.53 -24.42 18.04
CA LEU A 163 5.78 -23.18 18.25
C LEU A 163 5.51 -22.49 16.90
N PRO A 164 4.44 -22.90 16.18
CA PRO A 164 4.05 -22.28 14.92
C PRO A 164 3.29 -20.97 15.19
N LEU A 165 4.06 -19.89 15.39
CA LEU A 165 3.52 -18.56 15.66
C LEU A 165 2.91 -17.90 14.43
N PHE A 166 3.47 -18.15 13.25
CA PHE A 166 3.03 -17.61 11.96
C PHE A 166 3.01 -18.72 10.90
N ASP A 167 1.81 -19.07 10.43
CA ASP A 167 1.57 -20.11 9.42
C ASP A 167 0.22 -19.89 8.68
N TYR A 168 -0.21 -18.62 8.56
CA TYR A 168 -1.52 -18.28 8.02
C TYR A 168 -1.60 -18.37 6.49
N ASN A 169 -2.83 -18.64 6.03
CA ASN A 169 -3.21 -18.58 4.64
C ASN A 169 -3.78 -17.22 4.27
N VAL A 170 -3.72 -16.92 2.98
CA VAL A 170 -4.29 -15.71 2.38
C VAL A 170 -5.27 -16.13 1.30
N TYR A 171 -6.52 -15.73 1.46
CA TYR A 171 -7.60 -15.95 0.51
C TYR A 171 -7.99 -14.63 -0.15
N ALA A 172 -8.11 -14.61 -1.47
CA ALA A 172 -8.61 -13.45 -2.20
C ALA A 172 -9.77 -13.83 -3.11
N ILE A 173 -10.93 -13.16 -2.98
CA ILE A 173 -12.01 -13.26 -3.98
C ILE A 173 -11.78 -12.19 -5.04
N CYS A 174 -11.69 -12.61 -6.30
CA CYS A 174 -11.48 -11.72 -7.45
C CYS A 174 -12.51 -11.97 -8.55
N SER A 175 -12.59 -11.01 -9.47
CA SER A 175 -13.57 -10.95 -10.57
C SER A 175 -12.88 -10.92 -11.92
N ASP A 176 -13.68 -10.98 -13.01
CA ASP A 176 -13.19 -10.74 -14.37
C ASP A 176 -12.39 -9.43 -14.45
N GLY A 177 -12.90 -8.36 -13.83
CA GLY A 177 -12.26 -7.05 -13.82
C GLY A 177 -10.89 -7.05 -13.15
N ASP A 178 -10.71 -7.81 -12.06
CA ASP A 178 -9.40 -7.98 -11.43
C ASP A 178 -8.43 -8.71 -12.38
N LEU A 179 -8.90 -9.72 -13.12
CA LEU A 179 -8.05 -10.55 -13.97
C LEU A 179 -7.76 -9.95 -15.36
N MET A 180 -8.47 -8.89 -15.74
CA MET A 180 -8.14 -8.02 -16.88
C MET A 180 -7.01 -7.03 -16.55
N GLU A 181 -6.87 -6.64 -15.28
CA GLU A 181 -5.88 -5.65 -14.86
C GLU A 181 -4.45 -6.19 -14.94
N GLY A 182 -3.55 -5.39 -15.51
CA GLY A 182 -2.14 -5.78 -15.70
C GLY A 182 -1.42 -6.08 -14.38
N VAL A 183 -1.76 -5.36 -13.32
CA VAL A 183 -1.18 -5.55 -11.97
C VAL A 183 -1.47 -6.94 -11.41
N ALA A 184 -2.63 -7.53 -11.71
CA ALA A 184 -2.96 -8.88 -11.27
C ALA A 184 -2.12 -9.94 -12.01
N SER A 185 -1.82 -9.70 -13.30
CA SER A 185 -0.93 -10.57 -14.07
C SER A 185 0.51 -10.51 -13.58
N GLU A 186 1.02 -9.32 -13.28
CA GLU A 186 2.33 -9.12 -12.66
C GLU A 186 2.43 -9.85 -11.30
N ALA A 187 1.42 -9.67 -10.44
CA ALA A 187 1.34 -10.29 -9.12
C ALA A 187 1.21 -11.82 -9.21
N ALA A 188 0.38 -12.34 -10.11
CA ALA A 188 0.23 -13.78 -10.33
C ALA A 188 1.55 -14.41 -10.81
N SER A 189 2.26 -13.73 -11.71
CA SER A 189 3.55 -14.19 -12.22
C SER A 189 4.59 -14.35 -11.11
N ILE A 190 4.75 -13.34 -10.23
CA ILE A 190 5.72 -13.43 -9.13
C ILE A 190 5.28 -14.41 -8.03
N ALA A 191 3.99 -14.49 -7.71
CA ALA A 191 3.48 -15.45 -6.74
C ALA A 191 3.73 -16.90 -7.16
N GLY A 192 3.55 -17.21 -8.44
CA GLY A 192 3.89 -18.52 -9.02
C GLY A 192 5.40 -18.79 -8.99
N HIS A 193 6.22 -17.80 -9.37
CA HIS A 193 7.69 -17.90 -9.26
C HIS A 193 8.16 -18.19 -7.83
N LEU A 194 7.57 -17.52 -6.84
CA LEU A 194 7.89 -17.66 -5.42
C LEU A 194 7.24 -18.89 -4.76
N ARG A 195 6.39 -19.63 -5.48
CA ARG A 195 5.70 -20.82 -4.98
C ARG A 195 4.95 -20.54 -3.67
N LEU A 196 4.16 -19.48 -3.63
CA LEU A 196 3.41 -19.06 -2.44
C LEU A 196 2.24 -20.02 -2.17
N SER A 197 2.52 -21.17 -1.56
CA SER A 197 1.53 -22.21 -1.27
C SER A 197 0.47 -21.83 -0.25
N ASN A 198 0.69 -20.78 0.53
CA ASN A 198 -0.28 -20.20 1.45
C ASN A 198 -1.21 -19.16 0.78
N LEU A 199 -1.24 -19.07 -0.56
CA LEU A 199 -2.08 -18.13 -1.31
C LEU A 199 -3.14 -18.84 -2.15
N CYS A 200 -4.41 -18.49 -1.93
CA CYS A 200 -5.55 -18.97 -2.69
C CYS A 200 -6.34 -17.80 -3.28
N TRP A 201 -6.45 -17.73 -4.60
CA TRP A 201 -7.38 -16.84 -5.29
C TRP A 201 -8.63 -17.61 -5.70
N ILE A 202 -9.79 -17.04 -5.43
CA ILE A 202 -11.10 -17.57 -5.79
C ILE A 202 -11.69 -16.61 -6.82
N TYR A 203 -11.73 -17.05 -8.07
CA TYR A 203 -12.17 -16.25 -9.20
C TYR A 203 -13.65 -16.48 -9.48
N ASP A 204 -14.45 -15.42 -9.33
CA ASP A 204 -15.84 -15.35 -9.74
C ASP A 204 -15.94 -15.26 -11.28
N ASN A 205 -16.04 -16.41 -11.92
CA ASN A 205 -16.19 -16.54 -13.37
C ASN A 205 -17.68 -16.49 -13.74
N ASN A 206 -18.27 -15.29 -13.69
CA ASN A 206 -19.70 -15.08 -13.96
C ASN A 206 -20.00 -14.60 -15.39
N THR A 207 -18.96 -14.33 -16.19
CA THR A 207 -19.04 -13.90 -17.60
C THR A 207 -19.66 -12.51 -17.85
N ILE A 208 -19.75 -11.66 -16.82
CA ILE A 208 -20.35 -10.33 -16.88
C ILE A 208 -19.40 -9.27 -16.29
N THR A 209 -19.19 -8.19 -17.04
CA THR A 209 -18.61 -6.93 -16.57
C THR A 209 -19.65 -5.82 -16.54
N ILE A 210 -19.24 -4.60 -16.20
CA ILE A 210 -20.10 -3.40 -16.22
C ILE A 210 -20.75 -3.21 -17.60
N GLU A 211 -19.99 -3.39 -18.68
CA GLU A 211 -20.46 -3.08 -20.04
C GLU A 211 -21.37 -4.18 -20.62
N GLY A 212 -21.25 -5.43 -20.15
CA GLY A 212 -22.01 -6.55 -20.69
C GLY A 212 -21.31 -7.88 -20.46
N HIS A 213 -21.52 -8.81 -21.39
CA HIS A 213 -20.80 -10.09 -21.36
C HIS A 213 -19.30 -9.89 -21.60
N THR A 214 -18.49 -10.71 -20.93
CA THR A 214 -17.03 -10.67 -21.03
C THR A 214 -16.52 -10.87 -22.45
N GLU A 215 -17.24 -11.60 -23.31
CA GLU A 215 -16.89 -11.80 -24.73
C GLU A 215 -16.66 -10.49 -25.52
N LEU A 216 -17.17 -9.36 -25.03
CA LEU A 216 -16.91 -8.05 -25.62
C LEU A 216 -15.42 -7.63 -25.54
N ALA A 217 -14.68 -8.04 -24.50
CA ALA A 217 -13.32 -7.57 -24.23
C ALA A 217 -12.39 -8.56 -23.50
N PHE A 218 -12.89 -9.73 -23.09
CA PHE A 218 -12.19 -10.71 -22.27
C PHE A 218 -12.65 -12.14 -22.61
N SER A 219 -11.90 -12.78 -23.51
CA SER A 219 -12.20 -14.10 -24.06
C SER A 219 -11.00 -15.07 -23.98
N GLU A 220 -10.03 -14.77 -23.12
CA GLU A 220 -8.88 -15.63 -22.89
C GLU A 220 -9.20 -16.82 -21.98
N GLU A 221 -8.40 -17.87 -22.04
CA GLU A 221 -8.53 -19.01 -21.14
C GLU A 221 -7.69 -18.78 -19.87
N VAL A 222 -8.35 -18.21 -18.86
CA VAL A 222 -7.73 -17.79 -17.59
C VAL A 222 -6.97 -18.93 -16.91
N ALA A 223 -7.51 -20.16 -16.89
CA ALA A 223 -6.83 -21.26 -16.22
C ALA A 223 -5.49 -21.58 -16.88
N THR A 224 -5.41 -21.57 -18.21
CA THR A 224 -4.19 -21.81 -18.99
C THR A 224 -3.16 -20.73 -18.72
N ARG A 225 -3.58 -19.46 -18.63
CA ARG A 225 -2.67 -18.37 -18.21
C ARG A 225 -2.08 -18.62 -16.83
N PHE A 226 -2.90 -19.01 -15.86
CA PHE A 226 -2.44 -19.30 -14.49
C PHE A 226 -1.58 -20.57 -14.39
N LEU A 227 -1.88 -21.61 -15.16
CA LEU A 227 -0.99 -22.77 -15.33
C LEU A 227 0.37 -22.33 -15.88
N GLY A 228 0.38 -21.39 -16.84
CA GLY A 228 1.60 -20.78 -17.38
C GLY A 228 2.42 -19.99 -16.35
N TYR A 229 1.79 -19.43 -15.32
CA TYR A 229 2.47 -18.82 -14.17
C TYR A 229 2.98 -19.83 -13.13
N GLY A 230 2.56 -21.10 -13.22
CA GLY A 230 2.94 -22.13 -12.24
C GLY A 230 1.96 -22.31 -11.08
N TRP A 231 0.70 -21.87 -11.23
CA TRP A 231 -0.34 -22.02 -10.23
C TRP A 231 -1.00 -23.41 -10.29
N GLN A 232 -1.53 -23.88 -9.17
CA GLN A 232 -2.58 -24.91 -9.18
C GLN A 232 -3.88 -24.26 -9.67
N VAL A 233 -4.61 -24.93 -10.56
CA VAL A 233 -5.93 -24.45 -11.01
C VAL A 233 -6.98 -25.51 -10.70
N LEU A 234 -7.97 -25.13 -9.91
CA LEU A 234 -9.14 -25.94 -9.57
C LEU A 234 -10.38 -25.29 -10.20
N ARG A 235 -11.41 -26.09 -10.46
CA ARG A 235 -12.66 -25.60 -11.06
C ARG A 235 -13.86 -26.07 -10.24
N VAL A 236 -14.76 -25.13 -9.97
CA VAL A 236 -16.07 -25.36 -9.35
C VAL A 236 -17.12 -24.95 -10.38
N ALA A 237 -17.97 -25.90 -10.79
CA ALA A 237 -18.91 -25.70 -11.89
C ALA A 237 -20.15 -24.87 -11.50
N ASP A 238 -20.45 -24.76 -10.21
CA ASP A 238 -21.58 -23.98 -9.68
C ASP A 238 -21.20 -23.39 -8.32
N ALA A 239 -21.26 -22.06 -8.21
CA ALA A 239 -21.04 -21.34 -6.96
C ALA A 239 -21.98 -21.73 -5.82
N ASN A 240 -23.12 -22.38 -6.09
CA ASN A 240 -24.02 -22.89 -5.07
C ASN A 240 -23.66 -24.29 -4.54
N ASP A 241 -22.71 -24.98 -5.18
CA ASP A 241 -22.23 -26.29 -4.74
C ASP A 241 -21.15 -26.10 -3.65
N VAL A 242 -21.62 -25.96 -2.41
CA VAL A 242 -20.74 -25.81 -1.24
C VAL A 242 -19.81 -27.00 -1.01
N HIS A 243 -20.14 -28.19 -1.54
CA HIS A 243 -19.27 -29.36 -1.43
C HIS A 243 -18.12 -29.28 -2.41
N ALA A 244 -18.38 -28.86 -3.65
CA ALA A 244 -17.31 -28.62 -4.62
C ALA A 244 -16.38 -27.49 -4.15
N ILE A 245 -16.93 -26.43 -3.54
CA ILE A 245 -16.12 -25.35 -2.92
C ILE A 245 -15.28 -25.90 -1.78
N ALA A 246 -15.88 -26.66 -0.86
CA ALA A 246 -15.20 -27.31 0.24
C ALA A 246 -14.03 -28.20 -0.23
N SER A 247 -14.27 -29.08 -1.20
CA SER A 247 -13.23 -29.95 -1.77
C SER A 247 -12.10 -29.17 -2.43
N ALA A 248 -12.40 -28.03 -3.07
CA ALA A 248 -11.37 -27.19 -3.66
C ALA A 248 -10.52 -26.48 -2.59
N LEU A 249 -11.13 -26.01 -1.50
CA LEU A 249 -10.43 -25.43 -0.35
C LEU A 249 -9.58 -26.47 0.37
N GLU A 250 -10.06 -27.70 0.55
CA GLU A 250 -9.30 -28.81 1.12
C GLU A 250 -8.10 -29.18 0.26
N THR A 251 -8.26 -29.18 -1.06
CA THR A 251 -7.14 -29.39 -2.01
C THR A 251 -6.10 -28.29 -1.88
N PHE A 252 -6.51 -27.03 -1.73
CA PHE A 252 -5.60 -25.91 -1.45
C PHE A 252 -4.84 -26.13 -0.13
N LEU A 253 -5.53 -26.52 0.95
CA LEU A 253 -4.91 -26.75 2.26
C LEU A 253 -3.91 -27.91 2.28
N GLN A 254 -3.99 -28.82 1.31
CA GLN A 254 -3.03 -29.90 1.08
C GLN A 254 -1.88 -29.49 0.15
N SER A 255 -1.96 -28.33 -0.53
CA SER A 255 -0.90 -27.80 -1.38
C SER A 255 0.23 -27.21 -0.55
N SER A 256 1.47 -27.54 -0.89
CA SER A 256 2.66 -27.04 -0.19
C SER A 256 3.70 -26.39 -1.11
N ASP A 257 3.51 -26.45 -2.43
CA ASP A 257 4.55 -26.08 -3.40
C ASP A 257 4.14 -25.02 -4.43
N ARG A 258 2.90 -24.51 -4.41
CA ARG A 258 2.40 -23.50 -5.37
C ARG A 258 1.13 -22.79 -4.89
N PRO A 259 0.89 -21.53 -5.32
CA PRO A 259 -0.37 -20.84 -5.10
C PRO A 259 -1.51 -21.51 -5.89
N THR A 260 -2.75 -21.28 -5.46
CA THR A 260 -3.95 -21.92 -6.04
C THR A 260 -4.95 -20.91 -6.57
N LEU A 261 -5.44 -21.11 -7.79
CA LEU A 261 -6.60 -20.42 -8.36
C LEU A 261 -7.79 -21.40 -8.38
N ILE A 262 -8.88 -21.04 -7.71
CA ILE A 262 -10.15 -21.74 -7.80
C ILE A 262 -11.05 -20.94 -8.74
N VAL A 263 -11.30 -21.46 -9.94
CA VAL A 263 -12.24 -20.87 -10.90
C VAL A 263 -13.65 -21.33 -10.54
N VAL A 264 -14.49 -20.41 -10.07
CA VAL A 264 -15.87 -20.70 -9.67
C VAL A 264 -16.82 -20.11 -10.69
N ASN A 265 -17.57 -20.96 -11.38
CA ASN A 265 -18.63 -20.49 -12.26
C ASN A 265 -19.82 -20.05 -11.42
N SER A 266 -20.28 -18.82 -11.61
CA SER A 266 -21.42 -18.26 -10.88
C SER A 266 -22.40 -17.57 -11.82
N ILE A 267 -23.58 -17.21 -11.30
CA ILE A 267 -24.57 -16.41 -12.01
C ILE A 267 -24.71 -15.09 -11.25
N ILE A 268 -24.23 -13.99 -11.83
CA ILE A 268 -24.38 -12.67 -11.22
C ILE A 268 -25.87 -12.36 -10.99
N GLY A 269 -26.22 -11.87 -9.80
CA GLY A 269 -27.61 -11.59 -9.44
C GLY A 269 -28.48 -12.83 -9.34
N PHE A 270 -27.90 -14.02 -9.12
CA PHE A 270 -28.59 -15.30 -8.97
C PHE A 270 -29.91 -15.15 -8.21
N GLY A 271 -31.04 -15.50 -8.82
CA GLY A 271 -32.38 -15.40 -8.23
C GLY A 271 -33.17 -14.16 -8.64
N ALA A 272 -32.54 -13.09 -9.14
CA ALA A 272 -33.22 -11.93 -9.71
C ALA A 272 -33.89 -12.30 -11.06
N PRO A 273 -35.24 -12.39 -11.15
CA PRO A 273 -35.91 -13.05 -12.27
C PRO A 273 -35.64 -12.47 -13.67
N LYS A 274 -35.40 -11.16 -13.76
CA LYS A 274 -35.19 -10.41 -15.01
C LYS A 274 -33.78 -9.85 -15.12
N LYS A 275 -33.01 -9.78 -14.03
CA LYS A 275 -31.68 -9.18 -14.00
C LYS A 275 -30.53 -10.17 -13.87
N GLN A 276 -30.75 -11.39 -13.35
CA GLN A 276 -29.67 -12.37 -13.21
C GLN A 276 -28.99 -12.67 -14.55
N ASN A 277 -27.68 -12.95 -14.52
CA ASN A 277 -26.85 -13.19 -15.71
C ASN A 277 -26.84 -12.03 -16.72
N THR A 278 -27.01 -10.79 -16.25
CA THR A 278 -26.92 -9.59 -17.10
C THR A 278 -26.11 -8.51 -16.40
N SER A 279 -25.52 -7.58 -17.16
CA SER A 279 -24.84 -6.41 -16.59
C SER A 279 -25.75 -5.52 -15.73
N LYS A 280 -27.08 -5.63 -15.88
CA LYS A 280 -28.05 -4.90 -15.04
C LYS A 280 -28.09 -5.38 -13.58
N ALA A 281 -27.48 -6.53 -13.27
CA ALA A 281 -27.28 -6.99 -11.89
C ALA A 281 -25.95 -6.49 -11.29
N HIS A 282 -25.05 -5.92 -12.10
CA HIS A 282 -23.74 -5.46 -11.63
C HIS A 282 -23.87 -4.20 -10.78
N SER A 283 -24.40 -3.12 -11.36
CA SER A 283 -24.55 -1.82 -10.71
C SER A 283 -26.01 -1.50 -10.36
N ASP A 284 -26.17 -0.58 -9.42
CA ASP A 284 -27.42 0.00 -8.93
C ASP A 284 -28.28 -0.95 -8.10
N ALA A 285 -29.30 -0.36 -7.48
CA ALA A 285 -30.36 -1.10 -6.82
C ALA A 285 -31.12 -1.99 -7.82
N LEU A 286 -31.54 -3.18 -7.36
CA LEU A 286 -32.32 -4.09 -8.18
C LEU A 286 -33.69 -3.47 -8.55
N GLY A 287 -34.26 -2.66 -7.65
CA GLY A 287 -35.63 -2.18 -7.73
C GLY A 287 -36.57 -3.11 -6.96
N GLU A 288 -37.60 -2.53 -6.33
CA GLU A 288 -38.49 -3.23 -5.37
C GLU A 288 -39.09 -4.54 -5.91
N GLU A 289 -39.64 -4.52 -7.13
CA GLU A 289 -40.23 -5.71 -7.76
C GLU A 289 -39.20 -6.82 -8.01
N GLU A 290 -37.99 -6.44 -8.41
CA GLU A 290 -36.92 -7.39 -8.69
C GLU A 290 -36.35 -7.97 -7.38
N ALA A 291 -36.23 -7.15 -6.33
CA ALA A 291 -35.82 -7.56 -5.00
C ALA A 291 -36.83 -8.55 -4.38
N ARG A 292 -38.14 -8.26 -4.49
CA ARG A 292 -39.23 -9.18 -4.09
C ARG A 292 -39.17 -10.49 -4.88
N GLY A 293 -38.93 -10.41 -6.19
CA GLY A 293 -38.74 -11.56 -7.06
C GLY A 293 -37.55 -12.45 -6.65
N ALA A 294 -36.41 -11.84 -6.32
CA ALA A 294 -35.24 -12.56 -5.81
C ALA A 294 -35.53 -13.24 -4.47
N LYS A 295 -36.16 -12.55 -3.52
CA LYS A 295 -36.61 -13.12 -2.24
C LYS A 295 -37.53 -14.32 -2.46
N ARG A 296 -38.52 -14.21 -3.35
CA ARG A 296 -39.41 -15.32 -3.72
C ARG A 296 -38.63 -16.52 -4.25
N ALA A 297 -37.64 -16.30 -5.11
CA ALA A 297 -36.81 -17.37 -5.67
C ALA A 297 -36.02 -18.14 -4.60
N TYR A 298 -35.63 -17.49 -3.51
CA TYR A 298 -34.94 -18.13 -2.38
C TYR A 298 -35.88 -18.83 -1.39
N GLY A 299 -37.19 -18.60 -1.50
CA GLY A 299 -38.18 -19.00 -0.49
C GLY A 299 -38.25 -18.04 0.71
N TRP A 300 -37.81 -16.79 0.52
CA TRP A 300 -37.75 -15.74 1.54
C TRP A 300 -39.04 -14.90 1.55
N PRO A 301 -39.49 -14.39 2.72
CA PRO A 301 -40.62 -13.45 2.76
C PRO A 301 -40.35 -12.19 1.94
N GLU A 302 -41.14 -11.96 0.90
CA GLU A 302 -40.85 -10.95 -0.14
C GLU A 302 -40.78 -9.51 0.41
N ASP A 303 -41.56 -9.22 1.45
CA ASP A 303 -41.66 -7.89 2.09
C ASP A 303 -40.74 -7.69 3.29
N ALA A 304 -40.05 -8.73 3.73
CA ALA A 304 -39.13 -8.60 4.85
C ALA A 304 -37.92 -7.77 4.42
N GLN A 305 -37.51 -6.82 5.25
CA GLN A 305 -36.31 -6.01 5.04
C GLN A 305 -35.36 -6.19 6.23
N PHE A 306 -34.06 -6.37 5.95
CA PHE A 306 -33.01 -6.54 6.96
C PHE A 306 -33.32 -7.67 7.95
N LEU A 307 -34.00 -8.73 7.47
CA LEU A 307 -34.37 -9.88 8.28
C LEU A 307 -33.13 -10.76 8.51
N VAL A 308 -32.84 -11.04 9.78
CA VAL A 308 -31.91 -12.09 10.20
C VAL A 308 -32.74 -13.16 10.92
N PRO A 309 -32.99 -14.32 10.29
CA PRO A 309 -33.78 -15.40 10.89
C PRO A 309 -33.12 -15.99 12.14
N GLU A 310 -33.96 -16.54 13.02
CA GLU A 310 -33.52 -17.31 14.19
C GLU A 310 -32.61 -18.49 13.76
N GLY A 311 -31.53 -18.73 14.50
CA GLY A 311 -30.57 -19.79 14.24
C GLY A 311 -29.40 -19.37 13.33
N VAL A 312 -29.52 -18.29 12.54
CA VAL A 312 -28.46 -17.90 11.60
C VAL A 312 -27.21 -17.40 12.33
N VAL A 313 -27.39 -16.54 13.34
CA VAL A 313 -26.25 -16.04 14.14
C VAL A 313 -25.63 -17.20 14.93
N GLU A 314 -26.45 -18.05 15.52
CA GLU A 314 -26.01 -19.26 16.22
C GLU A 314 -25.24 -20.21 15.31
N ASN A 315 -25.60 -20.30 14.03
CA ASN A 315 -24.90 -21.12 13.06
C ASN A 315 -23.50 -20.57 12.71
N PHE A 316 -23.30 -19.25 12.70
CA PHE A 316 -21.97 -18.66 12.61
C PHE A 316 -21.18 -18.83 13.92
N GLN A 317 -21.84 -18.69 15.08
CA GLN A 317 -21.21 -18.95 16.38
C GLN A 317 -20.73 -20.39 16.51
N ASN A 318 -21.53 -21.38 16.07
CA ASN A 318 -21.15 -22.80 16.08
C ASN A 318 -20.10 -23.15 15.02
N GLY A 319 -19.98 -22.35 13.96
CA GLY A 319 -18.99 -22.51 12.90
C GLY A 319 -17.71 -21.74 13.19
N ILE A 320 -17.57 -20.55 12.58
CA ILE A 320 -16.38 -19.69 12.73
C ILE A 320 -16.13 -19.26 14.19
N GLY A 321 -17.17 -19.00 14.98
CA GLY A 321 -17.01 -18.55 16.37
C GLY A 321 -16.32 -19.58 17.25
N GLN A 322 -16.90 -20.78 17.34
CA GLN A 322 -16.35 -21.88 18.15
C GLN A 322 -14.97 -22.30 17.64
N ARG A 323 -14.83 -22.56 16.33
CA ARG A 323 -13.55 -22.95 15.74
C ARG A 323 -12.48 -21.87 15.95
N GLY A 324 -12.86 -20.60 15.76
CA GLY A 324 -11.99 -19.45 15.95
C GLY A 324 -11.44 -19.37 17.36
N ALA A 325 -12.31 -19.45 18.37
CA ALA A 325 -11.92 -19.42 19.78
C ALA A 325 -10.95 -20.57 20.15
N GLU A 326 -11.21 -21.79 19.67
CA GLU A 326 -10.33 -22.95 19.92
C GLU A 326 -8.94 -22.77 19.26
N LEU A 327 -8.90 -22.27 18.02
CA LEU A 327 -7.66 -22.01 17.30
C LEU A 327 -6.86 -20.85 17.90
N PHE A 328 -7.53 -19.77 18.31
CA PHE A 328 -6.90 -18.63 18.96
C PHE A 328 -6.32 -19.02 20.32
N ALA A 329 -7.07 -19.73 21.17
CA ALA A 329 -6.59 -20.20 22.47
C ALA A 329 -5.35 -21.11 22.34
N THR A 330 -5.33 -21.97 21.31
CA THR A 330 -4.14 -22.79 21.00
C THR A 330 -2.95 -21.90 20.65
N TRP A 331 -3.14 -20.92 19.77
CA TRP A 331 -2.07 -20.00 19.37
C TRP A 331 -1.59 -19.13 20.52
N GLU A 332 -2.47 -18.67 21.41
CA GLU A 332 -2.10 -17.96 22.64
C GLU A 332 -1.20 -18.82 23.53
N GLY A 333 -1.47 -20.13 23.62
CA GLY A 333 -0.59 -21.09 24.27
C GLY A 333 0.82 -21.10 23.67
N PHE A 334 0.93 -21.20 22.34
CA PHE A 334 2.22 -21.14 21.64
C PHE A 334 2.93 -19.80 21.87
N LEU A 335 2.21 -18.69 21.85
CA LEU A 335 2.76 -17.37 22.10
C LEU A 335 3.28 -17.22 23.53
N ALA A 336 2.53 -17.71 24.52
CA ALA A 336 2.93 -17.67 25.91
C ALA A 336 4.20 -18.51 26.16
N GLU A 337 4.28 -19.70 25.56
CA GLU A 337 5.46 -20.55 25.64
C GLU A 337 6.68 -19.94 24.92
N ALA A 338 6.48 -19.36 23.73
CA ALA A 338 7.53 -18.63 23.02
C ALA A 338 8.09 -17.47 23.84
N LYS A 339 7.20 -16.67 24.47
CA LYS A 339 7.59 -15.56 25.33
C LYS A 339 8.35 -16.01 26.59
N ALA A 340 7.98 -17.15 27.16
CA ALA A 340 8.61 -17.70 28.36
C ALA A 340 9.98 -18.35 28.07
N SER A 341 10.15 -18.93 26.89
CA SER A 341 11.35 -19.68 26.50
C SER A 341 12.50 -18.82 25.99
N ASP A 342 12.21 -17.70 25.33
CA ASP A 342 13.21 -16.82 24.71
C ASP A 342 12.84 -15.33 24.88
N PRO A 343 13.48 -14.60 25.81
CA PRO A 343 13.21 -13.19 26.03
C PRO A 343 13.49 -12.29 24.82
N ALA A 344 14.43 -12.68 23.94
CA ALA A 344 14.73 -11.91 22.74
C ALA A 344 13.63 -12.07 21.69
N LEU A 345 13.16 -13.29 21.49
CA LEU A 345 11.98 -13.57 20.65
C LEU A 345 10.73 -12.89 21.20
N ALA A 346 10.54 -12.90 22.52
CA ALA A 346 9.41 -12.24 23.18
C ALA A 346 9.35 -10.74 22.84
N GLU A 347 10.51 -10.08 22.94
CA GLU A 347 10.67 -8.66 22.61
C GLU A 347 10.47 -8.39 21.11
N GLU A 348 10.98 -9.27 20.25
CA GLU A 348 10.81 -9.16 18.80
C GLU A 348 9.32 -9.26 18.40
N ILE A 349 8.59 -10.24 18.93
CA ILE A 349 7.14 -10.39 18.69
C ILE A 349 6.36 -9.18 19.23
N ALA A 350 6.72 -8.68 20.43
CA ALA A 350 6.09 -7.50 21.00
C ALA A 350 6.35 -6.26 20.13
N ALA A 351 7.60 -6.05 19.70
CA ALA A 351 7.98 -4.94 18.84
C ALA A 351 7.25 -4.99 17.49
N LEU A 352 7.11 -6.18 16.87
CA LEU A 352 6.31 -6.37 15.66
C LEU A 352 4.84 -5.98 15.88
N GLY A 353 4.21 -6.49 16.94
CA GLY A 353 2.80 -6.20 17.24
C GLY A 353 2.53 -4.73 17.55
N GLU A 354 3.48 -4.03 18.15
CA GLU A 354 3.39 -2.61 18.49
C GLU A 354 3.82 -1.67 17.34
N GLY A 355 4.35 -2.21 16.25
CA GLY A 355 4.98 -1.44 15.19
C GLY A 355 6.18 -0.61 15.70
N ARG A 356 6.87 -1.11 16.72
CA ARG A 356 7.96 -0.41 17.42
C ARG A 356 9.31 -0.78 16.80
N LEU A 357 10.15 0.22 16.58
CA LEU A 357 11.53 0.00 16.15
C LEU A 357 12.38 -0.51 17.33
N PRO A 358 13.36 -1.42 17.08
CA PRO A 358 14.32 -1.83 18.10
C PRO A 358 15.09 -0.64 18.69
N ALA A 359 15.49 -0.76 19.96
CA ALA A 359 16.33 0.25 20.60
C ALA A 359 17.68 0.36 19.86
N GLY A 360 18.09 1.60 19.53
CA GLY A 360 19.33 1.86 18.80
C GLY A 360 19.31 1.42 17.33
N TRP A 361 18.14 1.32 16.71
CA TRP A 361 17.99 0.97 15.29
C TRP A 361 18.79 1.91 14.35
N ASP A 362 19.01 3.16 14.74
CA ASP A 362 19.65 4.22 13.96
C ASP A 362 21.14 4.43 14.29
N LYS A 363 21.69 3.67 15.25
CA LYS A 363 23.05 3.87 15.80
C LYS A 363 24.17 3.80 14.75
N ASP A 364 23.97 3.02 13.69
CA ASP A 364 24.95 2.78 12.65
C ASP A 364 24.74 3.68 11.41
N ILE A 365 23.74 4.58 11.43
CA ILE A 365 23.51 5.51 10.33
C ILE A 365 24.75 6.39 10.15
N PRO A 366 25.40 6.38 8.97
CA PRO A 366 26.64 7.10 8.75
C PRO A 366 26.45 8.62 8.82
N VAL A 367 27.47 9.29 9.35
CA VAL A 367 27.65 10.74 9.20
C VAL A 367 28.66 10.97 8.07
N PHE A 368 28.32 11.83 7.12
CA PHE A 368 29.14 12.08 5.95
C PHE A 368 29.94 13.37 6.14
N ALA A 369 31.27 13.26 6.06
CA ALA A 369 32.16 14.41 6.13
C ALA A 369 31.97 15.33 4.90
N PRO A 370 32.26 16.64 5.02
CA PRO A 370 32.18 17.58 3.91
C PRO A 370 33.09 17.13 2.76
N ASP A 371 32.56 17.12 1.54
CA ASP A 371 33.30 16.72 0.33
C ASP A 371 32.71 17.47 -0.87
N ALA A 372 33.56 18.26 -1.53
CA ALA A 372 33.17 19.08 -2.68
C ALA A 372 32.78 18.24 -3.92
N LYS A 373 33.32 17.02 -4.06
CA LYS A 373 32.86 16.08 -5.08
C LYS A 373 31.59 15.36 -4.61
N GLY A 374 31.61 14.97 -3.34
CA GLY A 374 30.53 14.25 -2.67
C GLY A 374 30.16 12.96 -3.39
N MET A 375 28.90 12.56 -3.24
CA MET A 375 28.39 11.31 -3.81
C MET A 375 26.93 11.40 -4.20
N ALA A 376 26.46 10.46 -5.03
CA ALA A 376 25.06 10.48 -5.46
C ALA A 376 24.16 10.12 -4.27
N THR A 377 23.00 10.76 -4.16
CA THR A 377 22.10 10.51 -3.03
C THR A 377 21.52 9.09 -3.06
N ARG A 378 21.46 8.43 -4.22
CA ARG A 378 21.20 6.99 -4.31
C ARG A 378 22.30 6.13 -3.65
N GLU A 379 23.57 6.54 -3.76
CA GLU A 379 24.68 5.78 -3.18
C GLU A 379 24.75 5.96 -1.67
N SER A 380 24.55 7.18 -1.17
CA SER A 380 24.41 7.40 0.28
C SER A 380 23.15 6.72 0.83
N SER A 381 22.05 6.68 0.08
CA SER A 381 20.83 5.95 0.44
C SER A 381 21.11 4.45 0.62
N GLY A 382 21.83 3.82 -0.31
CA GLY A 382 22.22 2.41 -0.16
C GLY A 382 23.03 2.13 1.10
N LYS A 383 23.95 3.04 1.47
CA LYS A 383 24.74 2.94 2.71
C LYS A 383 23.87 3.07 3.96
N VAL A 384 22.98 4.07 4.00
CA VAL A 384 22.07 4.32 5.13
C VAL A 384 21.05 3.17 5.27
N LEU A 385 20.47 2.72 4.16
CA LEU A 385 19.53 1.60 4.10
C LEU A 385 20.12 0.33 4.70
N ASN A 386 21.36 -0.01 4.33
CA ASN A 386 22.07 -1.17 4.86
C ASN A 386 22.38 -1.04 6.36
N ALA A 387 22.78 0.15 6.82
CA ALA A 387 23.04 0.42 8.23
C ALA A 387 21.77 0.25 9.10
N ILE A 388 20.62 0.70 8.59
CA ILE A 388 19.33 0.57 9.28
C ILE A 388 18.85 -0.87 9.26
N ALA A 389 18.81 -1.51 8.09
CA ALA A 389 18.25 -2.84 7.93
C ALA A 389 18.97 -3.88 8.81
N LYS A 390 20.29 -3.74 9.01
CA LYS A 390 21.06 -4.59 9.94
C LYS A 390 20.50 -4.58 11.37
N ASN A 391 19.89 -3.48 11.81
CA ASN A 391 19.37 -3.28 13.15
C ASN A 391 17.83 -3.35 13.24
N VAL A 392 17.13 -3.58 12.14
CA VAL A 392 15.66 -3.69 12.08
C VAL A 392 15.27 -5.04 11.45
N PRO A 393 15.02 -6.10 12.24
CA PRO A 393 14.79 -7.46 11.73
C PRO A 393 13.62 -7.56 10.74
N HIS A 394 12.50 -6.89 11.02
CA HIS A 394 11.28 -6.94 10.21
C HIS A 394 11.28 -6.01 8.99
N MET A 395 12.45 -5.48 8.61
CA MET A 395 12.59 -4.64 7.44
C MET A 395 13.05 -5.45 6.23
N LEU A 396 12.32 -5.37 5.13
CA LEU A 396 12.66 -6.08 3.90
C LEU A 396 12.17 -5.29 2.69
N GLY A 397 12.70 -5.61 1.53
CA GLY A 397 12.29 -4.94 0.31
C GLY A 397 13.20 -5.26 -0.84
N GLY A 398 13.11 -4.45 -1.89
CA GLY A 398 13.89 -4.71 -3.08
C GLY A 398 13.62 -3.72 -4.18
N SER A 399 13.76 -4.18 -5.41
CA SER A 399 13.65 -3.33 -6.59
C SER A 399 12.97 -4.04 -7.75
N ALA A 400 12.28 -3.25 -8.58
CA ALA A 400 11.75 -3.68 -9.86
C ALA A 400 12.90 -3.84 -10.89
N ASP A 401 13.72 -4.88 -10.70
CA ASP A 401 14.89 -5.24 -11.54
C ASP A 401 16.03 -4.19 -11.60
N LEU A 402 15.98 -3.17 -10.74
CA LEU A 402 16.90 -2.03 -10.77
C LEU A 402 17.79 -1.95 -9.53
N ALA A 403 17.90 -2.99 -8.70
CA ALA A 403 18.66 -2.93 -7.44
C ALA A 403 20.10 -2.40 -7.59
N PRO A 404 20.90 -2.80 -8.62
CA PRO A 404 22.23 -2.24 -8.85
C PRO A 404 22.23 -0.74 -9.23
N SER A 405 21.14 -0.26 -9.83
CA SER A 405 20.95 1.12 -10.30
C SER A 405 20.34 2.02 -9.22
N ASN A 406 19.43 1.48 -8.41
CA ASN A 406 18.82 2.16 -7.27
C ASN A 406 19.71 2.12 -6.02
N LYS A 407 20.67 1.19 -5.96
CA LYS A 407 21.55 0.93 -4.80
C LYS A 407 20.79 0.43 -3.57
N THR A 408 19.80 -0.43 -3.78
CA THR A 408 18.85 -0.88 -2.73
C THR A 408 19.02 -2.33 -2.31
N LYS A 409 20.09 -3.00 -2.76
CA LYS A 409 20.45 -4.33 -2.29
C LYS A 409 20.95 -4.25 -0.84
N LEU A 410 20.44 -5.13 0.00
CA LEU A 410 20.94 -5.38 1.34
C LEU A 410 22.10 -6.37 1.26
N GLU A 411 23.27 -5.98 1.76
CA GLU A 411 24.56 -6.67 1.57
C GLU A 411 25.14 -7.24 2.87
N PHE A 412 24.49 -7.01 4.02
CA PHE A 412 24.94 -7.56 5.31
C PHE A 412 24.64 -9.06 5.44
N GLU A 413 25.38 -9.73 6.32
CA GLU A 413 25.20 -11.15 6.64
C GLU A 413 23.78 -11.42 7.16
N GLY A 414 23.10 -12.43 6.62
CA GLY A 414 21.71 -12.75 6.95
C GLY A 414 20.66 -11.93 6.19
N ALA A 415 21.04 -11.01 5.29
CA ALA A 415 20.07 -10.35 4.41
C ALA A 415 19.45 -11.35 3.42
N GLY A 416 20.27 -12.08 2.66
CA GLY A 416 19.80 -13.14 1.75
C GLY A 416 18.83 -12.68 0.65
N THR A 417 18.34 -13.62 -0.16
CA THR A 417 17.34 -13.37 -1.21
C THR A 417 16.04 -14.07 -0.83
N LEU A 418 14.92 -13.35 -0.87
CA LEU A 418 13.61 -13.98 -0.68
C LEU A 418 13.33 -14.87 -1.89
N SER A 419 13.28 -16.17 -1.65
CA SER A 419 13.06 -17.19 -2.69
C SER A 419 12.08 -18.27 -2.20
N PRO A 420 11.59 -19.16 -3.08
CA PRO A 420 10.74 -20.28 -2.68
C PRO A 420 11.30 -21.13 -1.53
N PHE A 421 12.63 -21.25 -1.44
CA PHE A 421 13.35 -22.11 -0.50
C PHE A 421 14.04 -21.33 0.62
N GLU A 422 14.08 -20.00 0.52
CA GLU A 422 14.63 -19.09 1.52
C GLU A 422 13.60 -17.97 1.79
N PRO A 423 12.44 -18.29 2.40
CA PRO A 423 11.37 -17.32 2.62
C PRO A 423 11.75 -16.20 3.61
N GLY A 424 12.77 -16.41 4.44
CA GLY A 424 13.33 -15.41 5.36
C GLY A 424 14.30 -14.41 4.72
N GLY A 425 14.57 -14.52 3.42
CA GLY A 425 15.41 -13.55 2.72
C GLY A 425 14.77 -12.15 2.69
N ARG A 426 15.61 -11.12 2.75
CA ARG A 426 15.22 -9.71 2.90
C ARG A 426 15.38 -8.89 1.62
N ASN A 427 16.04 -9.44 0.60
CA ASN A 427 16.08 -8.88 -0.75
C ASN A 427 15.01 -9.53 -1.65
N ILE A 428 14.05 -8.74 -2.11
CA ILE A 428 12.98 -9.17 -3.01
C ILE A 428 13.35 -8.77 -4.45
N HIS A 429 13.33 -9.74 -5.37
CA HIS A 429 13.47 -9.49 -6.80
C HIS A 429 12.07 -9.41 -7.43
N PHE A 430 11.53 -8.20 -7.55
CA PHE A 430 10.19 -8.01 -8.09
C PHE A 430 10.10 -8.28 -9.60
N GLY A 431 11.23 -8.23 -10.32
CA GLY A 431 11.26 -8.14 -11.79
C GLY A 431 10.75 -6.78 -12.28
N VAL A 432 10.59 -6.60 -13.59
CA VAL A 432 10.07 -5.35 -14.17
C VAL A 432 8.56 -5.28 -13.97
N ARG A 433 8.14 -4.97 -12.74
CA ARG A 433 6.76 -5.08 -12.23
C ARG A 433 6.47 -4.00 -11.18
N GLU A 434 6.60 -2.72 -11.54
CA GLU A 434 6.42 -1.60 -10.60
C GLU A 434 5.03 -1.63 -9.95
N HIS A 435 3.98 -1.89 -10.71
CA HIS A 435 2.61 -1.84 -10.21
C HIS A 435 2.36 -2.95 -9.18
N ALA A 436 2.79 -4.19 -9.46
CA ALA A 436 2.73 -5.26 -8.47
C ALA A 436 3.70 -5.03 -7.30
N MET A 437 4.91 -4.49 -7.53
CA MET A 437 5.84 -4.13 -6.45
C MET A 437 5.18 -3.20 -5.45
N GLY A 438 4.52 -2.13 -5.90
CA GLY A 438 3.80 -1.21 -5.01
C GLY A 438 2.74 -1.91 -4.17
N SER A 439 1.92 -2.75 -4.80
CA SER A 439 0.84 -3.49 -4.13
C SER A 439 1.37 -4.56 -3.16
N ILE A 440 2.44 -5.27 -3.54
CA ILE A 440 3.11 -6.26 -2.67
C ILE A 440 3.73 -5.56 -1.46
N VAL A 441 4.35 -4.39 -1.64
CA VAL A 441 4.86 -3.58 -0.53
C VAL A 441 3.74 -3.20 0.43
N ASN A 442 2.55 -2.82 -0.07
CA ASN A 442 1.38 -2.59 0.77
C ASN A 442 0.97 -3.85 1.52
N GLY A 443 0.91 -5.01 0.85
CA GLY A 443 0.59 -6.30 1.46
C GLY A 443 1.57 -6.70 2.58
N LEU A 444 2.86 -6.43 2.41
CA LEU A 444 3.88 -6.64 3.44
C LEU A 444 3.67 -5.69 4.63
N GLY A 445 3.33 -4.42 4.37
CA GLY A 445 2.96 -3.46 5.41
C GLY A 445 1.73 -3.90 6.21
N LEU A 446 0.71 -4.44 5.53
CA LEU A 446 -0.49 -5.02 6.15
C LEU A 446 -0.20 -6.30 6.96
N ALA A 447 0.92 -6.98 6.68
CA ALA A 447 1.44 -8.07 7.50
C ALA A 447 2.28 -7.57 8.71
N GLY A 448 2.37 -6.26 8.93
CA GLY A 448 3.11 -5.64 10.04
C GLY A 448 4.60 -5.40 9.75
N LEU A 449 5.07 -5.67 8.53
CA LEU A 449 6.50 -5.56 8.17
C LEU A 449 6.86 -4.13 7.73
N ARG A 450 8.13 -3.76 7.94
CA ARG A 450 8.68 -2.50 7.44
C ARG A 450 9.18 -2.66 6.01
N ALA A 451 8.26 -2.55 5.05
CA ALA A 451 8.53 -2.86 3.65
C ALA A 451 8.99 -1.67 2.80
N TYR A 452 9.85 -1.93 1.82
CA TYR A 452 10.20 -0.95 0.78
C TYR A 452 10.24 -1.51 -0.64
N GLY A 453 9.97 -0.63 -1.62
CA GLY A 453 10.14 -0.90 -3.05
C GLY A 453 11.01 0.16 -3.72
N ALA A 454 11.67 -0.19 -4.83
CA ALA A 454 12.57 0.73 -5.51
C ALA A 454 12.48 0.62 -7.04
N THR A 455 12.45 1.76 -7.71
CA THR A 455 12.56 1.91 -9.17
C THR A 455 13.08 3.31 -9.49
N PHE A 456 13.09 3.72 -10.75
CA PHE A 456 13.35 5.12 -11.13
C PHE A 456 12.13 6.00 -10.87
N LEU A 457 12.35 7.26 -10.48
CA LEU A 457 11.27 8.18 -10.16
C LEU A 457 10.29 8.37 -11.32
N VAL A 458 10.78 8.36 -12.56
CA VAL A 458 9.95 8.47 -13.77
C VAL A 458 8.96 7.31 -13.89
N PHE A 459 9.28 6.13 -13.35
CA PHE A 459 8.41 4.95 -13.36
C PHE A 459 7.49 4.87 -12.15
N ALA A 460 7.52 5.86 -11.23
CA ALA A 460 6.51 5.98 -10.18
C ALA A 460 5.08 6.06 -10.77
N ASP A 461 4.93 6.53 -12.01
CA ASP A 461 3.65 6.57 -12.72
C ASP A 461 3.04 5.19 -12.97
N TYR A 462 3.86 4.14 -13.17
CA TYR A 462 3.38 2.76 -13.30
C TYR A 462 2.76 2.23 -12.01
N MET A 463 3.14 2.80 -10.86
CA MET A 463 2.71 2.34 -9.53
C MET A 463 2.08 3.45 -8.70
N ARG A 464 1.54 4.49 -9.36
CA ARG A 464 0.80 5.55 -8.66
C ARG A 464 -0.43 5.02 -7.92
N PRO A 465 -1.24 4.08 -8.46
CA PRO A 465 -2.39 3.55 -7.75
C PRO A 465 -2.07 2.88 -6.39
N PRO A 466 -1.05 2.01 -6.25
CA PRO A 466 -0.71 1.44 -4.95
C PRO A 466 -0.10 2.46 -3.99
N ILE A 467 0.64 3.48 -4.45
CA ILE A 467 1.10 4.57 -3.58
C ILE A 467 -0.10 5.33 -2.98
N ARG A 468 -1.13 5.60 -3.80
CA ARG A 468 -2.37 6.21 -3.33
C ARG A 468 -3.07 5.33 -2.30
N LEU A 469 -3.15 4.02 -2.53
CA LEU A 469 -3.75 3.09 -1.56
C LEU A 469 -2.92 2.98 -0.28
N ALA A 470 -1.60 3.01 -0.33
CA ALA A 470 -0.74 3.04 0.85
C ALA A 470 -1.07 4.25 1.74
N ALA A 471 -1.30 5.41 1.12
CA ALA A 471 -1.62 6.63 1.83
C ALA A 471 -3.03 6.61 2.42
N LEU A 472 -4.00 6.09 1.66
CA LEU A 472 -5.38 5.91 2.12
C LEU A 472 -5.49 4.89 3.27
N MET A 473 -4.67 3.84 3.24
CA MET A 473 -4.58 2.83 4.29
C MET A 473 -3.64 3.20 5.44
N GLU A 474 -3.02 4.39 5.39
CA GLU A 474 -2.08 4.86 6.42
C GLU A 474 -0.91 3.90 6.67
N LEU A 475 -0.38 3.25 5.63
CA LEU A 475 0.66 2.22 5.79
C LEU A 475 2.05 2.83 5.97
N PRO A 476 2.86 2.39 6.96
CA PRO A 476 4.23 2.84 7.17
C PRO A 476 5.26 2.20 6.22
N VAL A 477 4.91 2.12 4.94
CA VAL A 477 5.77 1.60 3.86
C VAL A 477 6.50 2.75 3.17
N PHE A 478 7.57 2.47 2.44
CA PHE A 478 8.25 3.53 1.70
C PHE A 478 8.83 3.09 0.36
N HIS A 479 9.04 4.05 -0.53
CA HIS A 479 9.63 3.80 -1.85
C HIS A 479 10.90 4.60 -2.07
N VAL A 480 11.92 3.94 -2.61
CA VAL A 480 13.21 4.53 -2.98
C VAL A 480 13.21 4.76 -4.48
N PHE A 481 12.97 6.01 -4.89
CA PHE A 481 12.92 6.42 -6.28
C PHE A 481 14.19 7.16 -6.66
N THR A 482 15.02 6.54 -7.50
CA THR A 482 16.28 7.16 -7.94
C THR A 482 16.13 7.81 -9.31
N HIS A 483 17.19 8.44 -9.83
CA HIS A 483 17.15 9.09 -11.15
C HIS A 483 16.07 10.18 -11.20
N ASP A 484 16.15 11.10 -10.25
CA ASP A 484 15.08 12.03 -9.86
C ASP A 484 14.79 13.22 -10.79
N SER A 485 15.55 13.40 -11.87
CA SER A 485 15.56 14.65 -12.65
C SER A 485 16.17 14.48 -14.05
N ILE A 486 16.33 15.58 -14.79
CA ILE A 486 17.18 15.62 -16.00
C ILE A 486 18.64 15.21 -15.74
N GLY A 487 19.06 15.11 -14.47
CA GLY A 487 20.35 14.56 -14.06
C GLY A 487 20.62 13.13 -14.54
N VAL A 488 19.61 12.42 -15.04
CA VAL A 488 19.79 11.15 -15.76
C VAL A 488 20.71 11.30 -16.96
N GLY A 489 20.59 12.38 -17.73
CA GLY A 489 21.45 12.62 -18.89
C GLY A 489 21.02 11.83 -20.13
N GLU A 490 21.86 10.90 -20.56
CA GLU A 490 21.82 10.32 -21.91
C GLU A 490 20.60 9.45 -22.20
N ASP A 491 19.95 8.86 -21.20
CA ASP A 491 18.73 8.05 -21.41
C ASP A 491 17.55 8.89 -21.95
N GLY A 492 17.61 10.21 -21.80
CA GLY A 492 16.70 11.14 -22.46
C GLY A 492 15.31 11.25 -21.82
N PRO A 493 14.37 11.93 -22.49
CA PRO A 493 13.15 12.45 -21.86
C PRO A 493 12.20 11.39 -21.30
N THR A 494 12.24 10.15 -21.81
CA THR A 494 11.42 9.06 -21.27
C THR A 494 11.89 8.56 -19.90
N HIS A 495 13.12 8.92 -19.50
CA HIS A 495 13.74 8.52 -18.23
C HIS A 495 13.99 9.70 -17.28
N GLN A 496 13.60 10.91 -17.68
CA GLN A 496 13.90 12.14 -16.94
C GLN A 496 12.61 12.67 -16.31
N PRO A 497 12.43 12.53 -14.98
CA PRO A 497 11.28 13.07 -14.29
C PRO A 497 11.11 14.57 -14.52
N VAL A 498 9.86 15.00 -14.67
CA VAL A 498 9.48 16.41 -14.72
C VAL A 498 8.32 16.65 -13.75
N GLU A 499 7.20 15.96 -13.95
CA GLU A 499 5.97 16.13 -13.16
C GLU A 499 5.87 15.21 -11.94
N GLN A 500 6.70 14.17 -11.84
CA GLN A 500 6.51 13.07 -10.88
C GLN A 500 6.54 13.55 -9.42
N LEU A 501 7.41 14.50 -9.06
CA LEU A 501 7.42 15.08 -7.70
C LEU A 501 6.12 15.80 -7.38
N LEU A 502 5.58 16.58 -8.32
CA LEU A 502 4.31 17.29 -8.16
C LEU A 502 3.17 16.29 -8.01
N THR A 503 3.11 15.28 -8.86
CA THR A 503 2.02 14.30 -8.81
C THR A 503 2.06 13.52 -7.50
N LEU A 504 3.24 13.19 -6.97
CA LEU A 504 3.41 12.55 -5.67
C LEU A 504 3.02 13.48 -4.51
N ARG A 505 3.51 14.73 -4.50
CA ARG A 505 3.14 15.76 -3.49
C ARG A 505 1.64 16.04 -3.43
N ALA A 506 0.91 15.76 -4.51
CA ALA A 506 -0.54 15.92 -4.56
C ALA A 506 -1.33 14.77 -3.88
N ILE A 507 -0.68 13.68 -3.47
CA ILE A 507 -1.34 12.54 -2.80
C ILE A 507 -1.48 12.88 -1.30
N PRO A 508 -2.71 12.98 -0.76
CA PRO A 508 -2.91 13.23 0.67
C PRO A 508 -2.29 12.13 1.53
N GLY A 509 -1.68 12.50 2.65
CA GLY A 509 -1.07 11.55 3.60
C GLY A 509 0.31 11.02 3.21
N LEU A 510 0.77 11.25 1.97
CA LEU A 510 2.10 10.83 1.52
C LEU A 510 3.18 11.81 2.00
N VAL A 511 4.29 11.30 2.53
CA VAL A 511 5.49 12.11 2.80
C VAL A 511 6.45 12.04 1.62
N THR A 512 6.72 13.16 0.97
CA THR A 512 7.71 13.25 -0.11
C THR A 512 9.03 13.84 0.40
N LEU A 513 10.16 13.19 0.09
CA LEU A 513 11.50 13.62 0.50
C LEU A 513 12.45 13.67 -0.70
N ARG A 514 13.09 14.81 -0.95
CA ARG A 514 14.11 15.00 -1.98
C ARG A 514 15.39 15.63 -1.38
N PRO A 515 16.27 14.82 -0.77
CA PRO A 515 17.42 15.30 0.00
C PRO A 515 18.53 15.89 -0.88
N ALA A 516 19.18 16.95 -0.38
CA ALA A 516 20.18 17.73 -1.09
C ALA A 516 21.62 17.20 -1.03
N ASP A 517 21.92 16.35 -0.05
CA ASP A 517 23.23 15.73 0.12
C ASP A 517 23.14 14.42 0.91
N ALA A 518 24.29 13.80 1.19
CA ALA A 518 24.36 12.53 1.90
C ALA A 518 23.85 12.61 3.36
N ASN A 519 24.00 13.76 4.03
CA ASN A 519 23.52 13.92 5.41
C ASN A 519 21.99 14.15 5.46
N GLU A 520 21.41 14.84 4.47
CA GLU A 520 19.96 14.92 4.35
C GLU A 520 19.33 13.56 3.99
N VAL A 521 20.04 12.70 3.25
CA VAL A 521 19.58 11.31 3.03
C VAL A 521 19.51 10.56 4.37
N ALA A 522 20.53 10.67 5.22
CA ALA A 522 20.52 10.04 6.54
C ALA A 522 19.32 10.50 7.40
N GLU A 523 19.06 11.80 7.45
CA GLU A 523 17.91 12.36 8.17
C GLU A 523 16.57 12.01 7.52
N SER A 524 16.51 11.89 6.19
CA SER A 524 15.30 11.44 5.48
C SER A 524 14.91 10.04 5.92
N TYR A 525 15.86 9.12 6.07
CA TYR A 525 15.58 7.79 6.62
C TYR A 525 15.17 7.84 8.10
N ARG A 526 15.72 8.75 8.92
CA ARG A 526 15.24 8.99 10.29
C ARG A 526 13.77 9.38 10.33
N VAL A 527 13.38 10.31 9.48
CA VAL A 527 11.97 10.68 9.32
C VAL A 527 11.15 9.48 8.89
N ILE A 528 11.53 8.82 7.77
CA ILE A 528 10.79 7.70 7.21
C ILE A 528 10.52 6.66 8.28
N MET A 529 11.57 6.14 8.91
CA MET A 529 11.46 5.05 9.90
C MET A 529 10.62 5.46 11.12
N GLY A 530 10.61 6.74 11.48
CA GLY A 530 9.75 7.26 12.55
C GLY A 530 8.26 7.35 12.20
N LEU A 531 7.86 7.24 10.93
CA LEU A 531 6.46 7.26 10.51
C LEU A 531 5.75 5.96 10.91
N LYS A 532 4.56 6.11 11.51
CA LYS A 532 3.71 4.98 11.92
C LYS A 532 2.49 4.77 11.03
N ASN A 533 1.88 5.86 10.55
CA ASN A 533 0.57 5.84 9.90
C ASN A 533 0.60 6.52 8.52
N GLN A 534 1.77 6.54 7.86
CA GLN A 534 1.97 7.31 6.63
C GLN A 534 3.03 6.65 5.76
N PRO A 535 2.79 6.52 4.45
CA PRO A 535 3.83 6.10 3.54
C PRO A 535 4.78 7.25 3.23
N ALA A 536 5.96 6.91 2.73
CA ALA A 536 6.93 7.89 2.26
C ALA A 536 7.55 7.53 0.91
N VAL A 537 7.98 8.55 0.17
CA VAL A 537 8.80 8.39 -1.03
C VAL A 537 10.08 9.19 -0.88
N LEU A 538 11.18 8.60 -1.32
CA LEU A 538 12.51 9.21 -1.31
C LEU A 538 13.00 9.35 -2.75
N ALA A 539 13.11 10.59 -3.23
CA ALA A 539 13.57 10.94 -4.57
C ALA A 539 15.09 11.25 -4.56
N LEU A 540 15.87 10.49 -5.33
CA LEU A 540 17.32 10.46 -5.22
C LEU A 540 18.04 10.67 -6.57
N SER A 541 19.08 11.48 -6.54
CA SER A 541 19.93 11.81 -7.68
C SER A 541 20.71 10.60 -8.21
N ARG A 542 20.90 10.58 -9.54
CA ARG A 542 21.84 9.67 -10.23
C ARG A 542 23.27 10.14 -10.05
N GLN A 543 23.46 11.44 -10.17
CA GLN A 543 24.72 12.17 -10.18
C GLN A 543 25.22 12.48 -8.76
N PRO A 544 26.55 12.60 -8.57
CA PRO A 544 27.13 13.06 -7.32
C PRO A 544 26.67 14.47 -6.94
N LEU A 545 26.40 14.67 -5.65
CA LEU A 545 26.14 15.98 -5.05
C LEU A 545 27.18 16.24 -3.95
N PRO A 546 27.71 17.47 -3.82
CA PRO A 546 28.60 17.84 -2.73
C PRO A 546 27.97 17.55 -1.36
N THR A 547 28.76 17.02 -0.44
CA THR A 547 28.36 16.93 0.97
C THR A 547 28.55 18.29 1.63
N VAL A 548 27.48 18.88 2.14
CA VAL A 548 27.49 20.23 2.70
C VAL A 548 28.31 20.27 3.99
N ASP A 549 29.15 21.29 4.13
CA ASP A 549 29.91 21.51 5.36
C ASP A 549 29.01 22.02 6.50
N ARG A 550 28.66 21.12 7.41
CA ARG A 550 27.78 21.41 8.56
C ARG A 550 28.46 22.19 9.69
N ALA A 551 29.76 22.50 9.57
CA ALA A 551 30.41 23.48 10.44
C ALA A 551 30.22 24.92 9.92
N VAL A 552 29.91 25.09 8.64
CA VAL A 552 29.65 26.38 7.99
C VAL A 552 28.15 26.64 7.84
N TYR A 553 27.40 25.60 7.45
CA TYR A 553 25.97 25.64 7.20
C TYR A 553 25.18 24.89 8.25
N ALA A 554 23.87 25.14 8.32
CA ALA A 554 23.01 24.53 9.33
C ALA A 554 22.96 22.98 9.23
N SER A 555 22.66 22.36 10.37
CA SER A 555 22.51 20.90 10.49
C SER A 555 21.44 20.34 9.55
N ALA A 556 21.67 19.12 9.03
CA ALA A 556 20.69 18.40 8.23
C ALA A 556 19.42 18.00 9.03
N ALA A 557 19.44 18.07 10.37
CA ALA A 557 18.29 17.75 11.23
C ALA A 557 17.03 18.57 10.87
N GLY A 558 17.17 19.70 10.17
CA GLY A 558 16.06 20.47 9.62
C GLY A 558 15.20 19.71 8.60
N VAL A 559 15.69 18.59 8.03
CA VAL A 559 14.89 17.69 7.16
C VAL A 559 13.62 17.22 7.86
N ALA A 560 13.66 16.95 9.18
CA ALA A 560 12.49 16.55 9.96
C ALA A 560 11.39 17.64 10.04
N LYS A 561 11.74 18.88 9.68
CA LYS A 561 10.83 20.02 9.60
C LYS A 561 10.40 20.34 8.17
N GLY A 562 10.84 19.56 7.19
CA GLY A 562 10.47 19.66 5.78
C GLY A 562 11.15 20.77 4.99
N ALA A 563 11.24 21.97 5.59
CA ALA A 563 12.09 23.04 5.09
C ALA A 563 12.81 23.73 6.26
N TYR A 564 14.06 24.15 6.01
CA TYR A 564 14.87 24.83 7.01
C TYR A 564 15.87 25.78 6.38
N VAL A 565 16.30 26.78 7.16
CA VAL A 565 17.34 27.71 6.74
C VAL A 565 18.68 27.00 6.79
N LEU A 566 19.27 26.78 5.62
CA LEU A 566 20.57 26.11 5.47
C LEU A 566 21.73 27.11 5.60
N ALA A 567 21.59 28.27 4.97
CA ALA A 567 22.54 29.37 5.03
C ALA A 567 21.77 30.68 5.26
N ASP A 568 22.32 31.57 6.08
CA ASP A 568 21.61 32.79 6.48
C ASP A 568 22.56 34.00 6.57
N CYS A 569 21.97 35.18 6.75
CA CYS A 569 22.65 36.45 6.93
C CYS A 569 22.28 37.12 8.25
N ASP A 570 23.07 38.11 8.68
CA ASP A 570 22.71 38.95 9.82
C ASP A 570 21.54 39.90 9.49
N GLY A 571 20.44 39.76 10.22
CA GLY A 571 19.22 40.56 10.06
C GLY A 571 18.28 40.01 8.97
N THR A 572 17.47 40.88 8.37
CA THR A 572 16.50 40.48 7.34
C THR A 572 17.19 40.30 5.98
N PRO A 573 17.01 39.15 5.29
CA PRO A 573 17.56 38.95 3.95
C PRO A 573 16.84 39.83 2.91
N GLU A 574 17.59 40.29 1.93
CA GLU A 574 17.09 40.93 0.71
C GLU A 574 16.49 39.93 -0.28
N VAL A 575 16.90 38.66 -0.20
CA VAL A 575 16.39 37.57 -1.06
C VAL A 575 16.45 36.20 -0.36
N ILE A 576 15.45 35.36 -0.61
CA ILE A 576 15.43 33.96 -0.17
C ILE A 576 15.53 33.03 -1.39
N LEU A 577 16.55 32.18 -1.40
CA LEU A 577 16.76 31.13 -2.39
C LEU A 577 16.24 29.81 -1.83
N ILE A 578 15.33 29.15 -2.53
CA ILE A 578 14.65 27.93 -2.06
C ILE A 578 14.99 26.81 -3.05
N GLY A 579 15.66 25.76 -2.56
CA GLY A 579 16.04 24.61 -3.38
C GLY A 579 15.58 23.29 -2.78
N THR A 580 15.46 22.27 -3.63
CA THR A 580 15.27 20.88 -3.22
C THR A 580 16.32 20.01 -3.91
N GLY A 581 16.70 18.90 -3.29
CA GLY A 581 17.64 17.97 -3.90
C GLY A 581 18.91 18.63 -4.44
N SER A 582 19.26 18.28 -5.68
CA SER A 582 20.43 18.79 -6.38
C SER A 582 20.48 20.31 -6.54
N GLU A 583 19.34 21.00 -6.51
CA GLU A 583 19.27 22.43 -6.78
C GLU A 583 19.65 23.29 -5.57
N VAL A 584 19.69 22.72 -4.36
CA VAL A 584 20.23 23.40 -3.17
C VAL A 584 21.69 23.81 -3.40
N GLN A 585 22.46 23.01 -4.13
CA GLN A 585 23.85 23.31 -4.44
C GLN A 585 23.98 24.54 -5.37
N LEU A 586 23.03 24.73 -6.29
CA LEU A 586 22.96 25.93 -7.12
C LEU A 586 22.62 27.17 -6.28
N CYS A 587 21.72 27.01 -5.30
CA CYS A 587 21.36 28.08 -4.36
C CYS A 587 22.54 28.48 -3.47
N LEU A 588 23.32 27.51 -2.96
CA LEU A 588 24.54 27.78 -2.19
C LEU A 588 25.61 28.51 -3.03
N GLY A 589 25.79 28.11 -4.29
CA GLY A 589 26.70 28.81 -5.20
C GLY A 589 26.31 30.27 -5.43
N ALA A 590 25.02 30.55 -5.65
CA ALA A 590 24.52 31.91 -5.77
C ALA A 590 24.62 32.70 -4.46
N TYR A 591 24.36 32.05 -3.31
CA TYR A 591 24.49 32.64 -1.98
C TYR A 591 25.92 33.10 -1.69
N GLU A 592 26.94 32.29 -1.96
CA GLU A 592 28.33 32.68 -1.74
C GLU A 592 28.76 33.86 -2.62
N ALA A 593 28.29 33.91 -3.88
CA ALA A 593 28.50 35.07 -4.75
C ALA A 593 27.83 36.34 -4.20
N LEU A 594 26.54 36.27 -3.84
CA LEU A 594 25.79 37.39 -3.26
C LEU A 594 26.43 37.88 -1.95
N LYS A 595 26.83 36.96 -1.08
CA LYS A 595 27.52 37.26 0.17
C LYS A 595 28.84 37.99 -0.06
N SER A 596 29.63 37.56 -1.05
CA SER A 596 30.88 38.24 -1.43
C SER A 596 30.66 39.66 -1.97
N GLU A 597 29.46 39.94 -2.50
CA GLU A 597 29.02 41.26 -2.97
C GLU A 597 28.39 42.11 -1.86
N GLY A 598 28.29 41.58 -0.63
CA GLY A 598 27.68 42.24 0.52
C GLY A 598 26.15 42.22 0.52
N VAL A 599 25.52 41.42 -0.34
CA VAL A 599 24.07 41.24 -0.38
C VAL A 599 23.63 40.26 0.70
N LYS A 600 22.57 40.62 1.44
CA LYS A 600 22.00 39.77 2.48
C LYS A 600 21.09 38.71 1.86
N ALA A 601 21.60 37.51 1.65
CA ALA A 601 20.84 36.40 1.09
C ALA A 601 20.58 35.30 2.14
N ARG A 602 19.53 34.52 1.93
CA ARG A 602 19.21 33.31 2.70
C ARG A 602 19.02 32.13 1.75
N VAL A 603 19.49 30.95 2.14
CA VAL A 603 19.22 29.67 1.45
C VAL A 603 18.35 28.78 2.32
N VAL A 604 17.25 28.30 1.74
CA VAL A 604 16.35 27.33 2.33
C VAL A 604 16.49 26.00 1.58
N SER A 605 16.82 24.95 2.31
CA SER A 605 16.66 23.57 1.82
C SER A 605 15.24 23.12 2.15
N MET A 606 14.50 22.67 1.13
CA MET A 606 13.10 22.26 1.24
C MET A 606 12.89 20.81 0.78
N PRO A 607 13.50 19.82 1.45
CA PRO A 607 13.40 18.41 1.05
C PRO A 607 11.97 17.86 1.08
N SER A 608 11.05 18.41 1.89
CA SER A 608 9.66 17.94 1.98
C SER A 608 8.66 19.07 2.17
N TRP A 609 7.71 19.20 1.23
CA TRP A 609 6.59 20.12 1.36
C TRP A 609 5.62 19.65 2.45
N ASP A 610 5.33 18.36 2.48
CA ASP A 610 4.36 17.74 3.39
C ASP A 610 4.73 17.96 4.85
N LEU A 611 6.01 17.78 5.20
CA LEU A 611 6.50 18.00 6.55
C LEU A 611 6.54 19.48 6.92
N PHE A 612 6.83 20.36 5.95
CA PHE A 612 6.89 21.80 6.19
C PHE A 612 5.50 22.39 6.47
N GLU A 613 4.49 21.98 5.69
CA GLU A 613 3.11 22.42 5.88
C GLU A 613 2.48 21.95 7.19
N ARG A 614 3.03 20.89 7.80
CA ARG A 614 2.63 20.42 9.13
C ARG A 614 3.23 21.25 10.28
N GLN A 615 4.24 22.08 10.00
CA GLN A 615 4.81 22.95 11.03
C GLN A 615 3.87 24.11 11.33
N ASP A 616 3.94 24.61 12.56
CA ASP A 616 3.20 25.81 12.93
C ASP A 616 3.60 27.02 12.08
N GLU A 617 2.72 28.01 12.03
CA GLU A 617 2.93 29.22 11.24
C GLU A 617 4.18 30.00 11.68
N ALA A 618 4.51 29.99 12.98
CA ALA A 618 5.69 30.70 13.49
C ALA A 618 6.98 30.10 12.92
N TYR A 619 7.11 28.78 12.90
CA TYR A 619 8.21 28.07 12.26
C TYR A 619 8.25 28.34 10.76
N ARG A 620 7.12 28.20 10.05
CA ARG A 620 7.08 28.47 8.60
C ARG A 620 7.52 29.90 8.27
N ASN A 621 7.06 30.89 9.05
CA ASN A 621 7.44 32.29 8.90
C ASN A 621 8.91 32.56 9.28
N SER A 622 9.48 31.77 10.20
CA SER A 622 10.91 31.85 10.53
C SER A 622 11.81 31.40 9.39
N VAL A 623 11.34 30.47 8.54
CA VAL A 623 12.05 29.96 7.36
C VAL A 623 11.81 30.88 6.17
N LEU A 624 10.54 31.12 5.84
CA LEU A 624 10.07 31.96 4.73
C LEU A 624 9.44 33.25 5.25
N ILE A 625 10.29 34.23 5.59
CA ILE A 625 9.87 35.51 6.18
C ILE A 625 8.81 36.19 5.27
N PRO A 626 7.57 36.42 5.75
CA PRO A 626 6.48 36.93 4.91
C PRO A 626 6.80 38.25 4.19
N ASP A 627 7.52 39.15 4.86
CA ASP A 627 7.86 40.47 4.32
C ASP A 627 8.96 40.44 3.24
N VAL A 628 9.68 39.31 3.11
CA VAL A 628 10.71 39.14 2.08
C VAL A 628 10.07 38.52 0.85
N LEU A 629 9.59 39.39 -0.05
CA LEU A 629 8.90 39.00 -1.29
C LEU A 629 9.86 38.58 -2.42
N ALA A 630 11.11 39.03 -2.38
CA ALA A 630 12.15 38.61 -3.31
C ALA A 630 12.54 37.15 -3.00
N ARG A 631 11.98 36.22 -3.77
CA ARG A 631 12.21 34.78 -3.59
C ARG A 631 12.53 34.13 -4.93
N VAL A 632 13.42 33.15 -4.90
CA VAL A 632 13.77 32.33 -6.07
C VAL A 632 13.64 30.87 -5.68
N ALA A 633 12.67 30.16 -6.25
CA ALA A 633 12.54 28.71 -6.11
C ALA A 633 13.27 28.00 -7.25
N VAL A 634 14.00 26.92 -6.95
CA VAL A 634 14.82 26.18 -7.92
C VAL A 634 14.60 24.67 -7.75
N GLU A 635 14.05 24.02 -8.78
CA GLU A 635 13.83 22.57 -8.80
C GLU A 635 13.90 22.05 -10.24
N GLN A 636 14.69 20.99 -10.49
CA GLN A 636 14.69 20.27 -11.76
C GLN A 636 13.43 19.40 -11.93
N GLY A 637 12.27 20.05 -11.91
CA GLY A 637 10.94 19.47 -12.03
C GLY A 637 9.91 20.53 -12.41
N SER A 638 8.63 20.15 -12.43
CA SER A 638 7.52 21.04 -12.79
C SER A 638 7.49 22.28 -11.90
N VAL A 639 7.20 23.43 -12.52
CA VAL A 639 7.06 24.72 -11.83
C VAL A 639 5.73 24.86 -11.06
N ILE A 640 4.75 24.00 -11.31
CA ILE A 640 3.40 24.14 -10.74
C ILE A 640 3.45 23.96 -9.21
N GLY A 641 2.80 24.87 -8.48
CA GLY A 641 2.70 24.85 -7.02
C GLY A 641 3.84 25.59 -6.31
N TRP A 642 4.96 25.85 -6.98
CA TRP A 642 6.08 26.61 -6.40
C TRP A 642 5.71 28.07 -6.10
N ASP A 643 4.69 28.61 -6.74
CA ASP A 643 4.09 29.90 -6.44
C ASP A 643 3.61 30.01 -4.99
N ARG A 644 3.28 28.88 -4.33
CA ARG A 644 2.97 28.82 -2.88
C ARG A 644 4.13 29.31 -2.02
N TYR A 645 5.38 29.02 -2.39
CA TYR A 645 6.57 29.32 -1.59
C TYR A 645 7.34 30.53 -2.12
N ALA A 646 7.46 30.64 -3.45
CA ALA A 646 8.07 31.79 -4.10
C ALA A 646 7.18 33.05 -3.98
N GLY A 647 5.87 32.88 -3.83
CA GLY A 647 4.90 33.96 -3.84
C GLY A 647 4.62 34.48 -5.27
N SER A 648 3.56 35.28 -5.41
CA SER A 648 3.10 35.80 -6.71
C SER A 648 4.09 36.74 -7.42
N ALA A 649 5.08 37.26 -6.70
CA ALA A 649 6.12 38.12 -7.25
C ALA A 649 7.48 37.41 -7.42
N GLY A 650 7.64 36.22 -6.84
CA GLY A 650 8.89 35.45 -6.87
C GLY A 650 9.25 34.91 -8.25
N ALA A 651 10.49 34.46 -8.38
CA ALA A 651 10.98 33.76 -9.55
C ALA A 651 10.98 32.24 -9.31
N ILE A 652 10.71 31.47 -10.35
CA ILE A 652 10.74 30.01 -10.31
C ILE A 652 11.63 29.54 -11.47
N ILE A 653 12.69 28.82 -11.14
CA ILE A 653 13.58 28.13 -12.08
C ILE A 653 13.22 26.65 -12.04
N GLY A 654 12.51 26.19 -13.07
CA GLY A 654 12.13 24.79 -13.21
C GLY A 654 11.89 24.37 -14.65
N MET A 655 11.37 23.16 -14.83
CA MET A 655 11.11 22.57 -16.14
C MET A 655 9.76 23.03 -16.70
N HIS A 656 9.76 23.45 -17.98
CA HIS A 656 8.56 23.84 -18.73
C HIS A 656 8.28 22.94 -19.94
N THR A 657 9.15 21.95 -20.19
CA THR A 657 9.05 20.96 -21.25
C THR A 657 9.56 19.63 -20.71
N PHE A 658 9.41 18.55 -21.46
CA PHE A 658 10.22 17.35 -21.25
C PHE A 658 11.71 17.65 -21.42
N GLY A 659 12.55 16.73 -20.94
CA GLY A 659 14.00 16.84 -21.05
C GLY A 659 14.55 16.49 -22.44
N SER A 660 15.79 16.02 -22.50
CA SER A 660 16.51 15.73 -23.75
C SER A 660 17.60 14.69 -23.49
N SER A 661 17.95 13.88 -24.49
CA SER A 661 19.12 12.99 -24.42
C SER A 661 20.39 13.78 -24.69
N ALA A 662 21.20 14.02 -23.66
CA ALA A 662 22.53 14.64 -23.73
C ALA A 662 23.26 14.47 -22.38
N PRO A 663 24.58 14.71 -22.30
CA PRO A 663 25.29 14.80 -21.04
C PRO A 663 24.66 15.82 -20.08
N ILE A 664 24.66 15.53 -18.78
CA ILE A 664 23.99 16.36 -17.74
C ILE A 664 24.38 17.84 -17.80
N LYS A 665 25.65 18.16 -18.09
CA LYS A 665 26.13 19.55 -18.17
C LYS A 665 25.47 20.34 -19.29
N ASP A 666 25.25 19.70 -20.44
CA ASP A 666 24.60 20.31 -21.59
C ASP A 666 23.10 20.52 -21.29
N LEU A 667 22.46 19.56 -20.62
CA LEU A 667 21.08 19.67 -20.17
C LEU A 667 20.90 20.80 -19.14
N GLN A 668 21.75 20.86 -18.12
CA GLN A 668 21.73 21.93 -17.12
C GLN A 668 21.88 23.31 -17.77
N THR A 669 22.78 23.44 -18.74
CA THR A 669 22.96 24.70 -19.50
C THR A 669 21.72 25.03 -20.33
N LYS A 670 21.20 24.07 -21.09
CA LYS A 670 20.02 24.22 -21.96
C LYS A 670 18.77 24.65 -21.17
N PHE A 671 18.53 24.04 -20.01
CA PHE A 671 17.34 24.28 -19.20
C PHE A 671 17.54 25.31 -18.09
N GLY A 672 18.73 25.92 -17.98
CA GLY A 672 18.96 27.06 -17.09
C GLY A 672 19.29 26.70 -15.63
N PHE A 673 19.68 25.45 -15.34
CA PHE A 673 20.10 25.02 -13.99
C PHE A 673 21.59 25.25 -13.78
N THR A 674 21.97 26.52 -13.62
CA THR A 674 23.36 26.94 -13.38
C THR A 674 23.40 27.94 -12.23
N PRO A 675 24.51 28.03 -11.46
CA PRO A 675 24.64 29.02 -10.40
C PRO A 675 24.43 30.46 -10.91
N ASP A 676 24.93 30.78 -12.11
CA ASP A 676 24.77 32.10 -12.74
C ASP A 676 23.30 32.47 -13.00
N LYS A 677 22.47 31.50 -13.41
CA LYS A 677 21.03 31.73 -13.64
C LYS A 677 20.30 31.99 -12.33
N VAL A 678 20.63 31.25 -11.27
CA VAL A 678 20.07 31.47 -9.93
C VAL A 678 20.51 32.83 -9.39
N LEU A 679 21.79 33.18 -9.53
CA LEU A 679 22.34 34.48 -9.14
C LEU A 679 21.67 35.64 -9.88
N GLN A 680 21.48 35.51 -11.19
CA GLN A 680 20.78 36.52 -11.98
C GLN A 680 19.33 36.68 -11.54
N ALA A 681 18.59 35.58 -11.36
CA ALA A 681 17.21 35.63 -10.88
C ALA A 681 17.11 36.27 -9.48
N ALA A 682 18.09 36.01 -8.61
CA ALA A 682 18.15 36.64 -7.29
C ALA A 682 18.35 38.15 -7.39
N ARG A 683 19.27 38.62 -8.24
CA ARG A 683 19.49 40.05 -8.50
C ARG A 683 18.26 40.73 -9.08
N ASP A 684 17.59 40.08 -10.03
CA ASP A 684 16.37 40.62 -10.65
C ASP A 684 15.24 40.74 -9.63
N GLN A 685 15.09 39.74 -8.74
CA GLN A 685 14.12 39.78 -7.65
C GLN A 685 14.44 40.88 -6.63
N ILE A 686 15.69 41.04 -6.22
CA ILE A 686 16.11 42.15 -5.37
C ILE A 686 15.79 43.49 -6.04
N ALA A 687 16.16 43.67 -7.31
CA ALA A 687 15.91 44.91 -8.05
C ALA A 687 14.42 45.23 -8.17
N ARG A 688 13.58 44.22 -8.40
CA ARG A 688 12.12 44.35 -8.47
C ARG A 688 11.49 44.79 -7.15
N HIS A 689 12.09 44.41 -6.03
CA HIS A 689 11.55 44.63 -4.69
C HIS A 689 12.33 45.69 -3.88
N LYS A 690 13.35 46.32 -4.46
CA LYS A 690 14.00 47.52 -3.92
C LYS A 690 12.98 48.66 -3.93
N LYS A 691 12.70 49.20 -2.73
CA LYS A 691 11.85 50.36 -2.53
C LYS A 691 12.55 51.66 -2.91
#